data_AF-A0A941N154-F1
#
_entry.id   AF-A0A941N154-F1
#
_cell.length_a   1.000
_cell.length_b   1.000
_cell.length_c   1.000
_cell.angle_alpha   90.00
_cell.angle_beta   90.00
_cell.angle_gamma   90.00
#
_symmetry.space_group_name_H-M   'P 1'
#
loop_
_entity.id
_entity.type
_entity.pdbx_description
1 polymer ?
#
loop_
_entity_poly.entity_id
_entity_poly.type
_entity_poly.pdbx_seq_one_letter_code
_entity_poly.pdbx_strand_id
1 'polypeptide(L)'
;MLLPRRGMLFVAVIALSALGCGSGIRGLDPNVEVVDVTDRKPPSSVDDGLADDQLADKATSFDPDLIDRRPLEGWRINQSEAVISLNVPMVQPDFEADLLVLHPSYRAAMKAAEHRHPLPSVNLLDGKAKQFDDGLYAAIDLAYFQGIANQLVSHQELVRRLLDQLDPGSPAAPFLAAGLTLGGRDTVVQDQSARDQWMEDFRENPALAKPISFYTWNDSLKRCWAFMRFFQQSFNPKIDEQRAVIAALAQALAGNSTLKTDYEAAARFFGKLTNPLNRLTIADVIGIDLSSEQAISDLQKVKGIEGSGVAFFPPSTSRETELIDRLFPLGVPEGANLLRELVQAIRSGNVDLTPRAESGWYDHQVYALQTMLLPEMGEEHNKLLLTKSYKKRMLEAFAALITKRRETHARQLAKSAIASAEMPRELDDIRPRLRVEPCPSYYLRTARSYAFLENFLTATLGEKTLKTIHGLRQAGAQQDNLATELAIQRDRFYGLYLISCEDIGHKPALKNGEAMDPEACYQAAADWLTKLADEADLAEDTRVAVPIYIDPARRTTRLWVTLGVRLTKLEARFVRAPRLQPANGTEPWQEVEDWKLNTAFHVIPVDEFVEVNVPSLAPPNREELRKLCNEHKTREQIVEALAAGRW
;
A
#
# COMPACT_ATOMS: atom_id res chain seq x y z
N MET A 1 -61.26 -17.96 54.66
CA MET A 1 -61.76 -18.53 55.92
C MET A 1 -60.89 -19.75 56.25
N LEU A 2 -60.30 -19.79 57.45
CA LEU A 2 -59.62 -20.95 58.09
C LEU A 2 -58.61 -21.81 57.28
N LEU A 3 -57.33 -21.66 57.63
CA LEU A 3 -56.34 -22.76 57.73
C LEU A 3 -56.74 -23.71 58.90
N PRO A 4 -56.33 -25.00 58.96
CA PRO A 4 -54.93 -25.48 58.86
C PRO A 4 -54.80 -26.70 57.88
N ARG A 5 -53.97 -27.76 57.98
CA ARG A 5 -53.17 -28.38 59.07
C ARG A 5 -51.94 -29.17 58.54
N ARG A 6 -51.12 -29.66 59.48
CA ARG A 6 -49.83 -30.36 59.34
C ARG A 6 -49.93 -31.88 59.14
N GLY A 7 -48.88 -32.48 58.56
CA GLY A 7 -48.49 -33.90 58.69
C GLY A 7 -48.12 -34.55 57.34
N MET A 8 -47.17 -35.49 57.23
CA MET A 8 -46.16 -35.96 58.20
C MET A 8 -44.94 -36.55 57.44
N LEU A 9 -43.79 -36.64 58.10
CA LEU A 9 -42.53 -37.16 57.54
C LEU A 9 -42.60 -38.69 57.28
N PHE A 10 -42.03 -39.16 56.17
CA PHE A 10 -41.54 -40.54 56.05
C PHE A 10 -40.19 -40.57 55.33
N VAL A 11 -39.21 -41.23 55.94
CA VAL A 11 -37.85 -41.39 55.41
C VAL A 11 -37.70 -42.84 54.94
N ALA A 12 -37.33 -43.03 53.68
CA ALA A 12 -36.98 -44.32 53.11
C ALA A 12 -35.52 -44.29 52.61
N VAL A 13 -34.58 -44.58 53.51
CA VAL A 13 -33.18 -44.81 53.13
C VAL A 13 -33.08 -46.22 52.53
N ILE A 14 -32.88 -46.30 51.22
CA ILE A 14 -32.36 -47.50 50.57
C ILE A 14 -31.00 -47.14 49.97
N ALA A 15 -29.94 -47.46 50.72
CA ALA A 15 -28.58 -47.40 50.22
C ALA A 15 -28.27 -48.72 49.49
N LEU A 16 -27.96 -48.64 48.19
CA LEU A 16 -27.49 -49.78 47.41
C LEU A 16 -26.43 -49.33 46.40
N SER A 17 -25.25 -49.04 46.95
CA SER A 17 -24.07 -48.58 46.21
C SER A 17 -23.30 -49.75 45.60
N ALA A 18 -23.61 -50.12 44.35
CA ALA A 18 -22.74 -50.98 43.54
C ALA A 18 -23.08 -50.89 42.03
N LEU A 19 -22.39 -50.02 41.29
CA LEU A 19 -21.78 -50.24 39.96
C LEU A 19 -21.37 -48.90 39.34
N GLY A 20 -20.08 -48.75 39.01
CA GLY A 20 -19.54 -47.54 38.42
C GLY A 20 -19.76 -47.48 36.91
N CYS A 21 -20.84 -46.84 36.48
CA CYS A 21 -21.02 -46.35 35.12
C CYS A 21 -21.39 -44.87 35.19
N GLY A 22 -20.59 -43.99 34.56
CA GLY A 22 -20.86 -42.55 34.52
C GLY A 22 -22.21 -42.29 33.85
N SER A 23 -23.16 -41.70 34.58
CA SER A 23 -24.57 -41.67 34.18
C SER A 23 -24.92 -40.70 33.06
N GLY A 24 -23.95 -39.93 32.54
CA GLY A 24 -24.15 -38.94 31.48
C GLY A 24 -25.02 -37.74 31.87
N ILE A 25 -25.38 -37.59 33.15
CA ILE A 25 -26.26 -36.53 33.63
C ILE A 25 -25.49 -35.21 33.69
N ARG A 26 -25.85 -34.27 32.80
CA ARG A 26 -25.35 -32.87 32.82
C ARG A 26 -25.47 -32.28 34.23
N GLY A 27 -24.34 -31.81 34.78
CA GLY A 27 -24.30 -31.03 36.02
C GLY A 27 -24.03 -31.80 37.32
N LEU A 28 -23.62 -33.08 37.28
CA LEU A 28 -23.31 -33.87 38.49
C LEU A 28 -21.91 -34.50 38.56
N ASP A 29 -21.09 -34.38 37.52
CA ASP A 29 -19.67 -34.78 37.56
C ASP A 29 -18.78 -33.52 37.72
N PRO A 30 -18.04 -33.35 38.82
CA PRO A 30 -17.18 -32.18 39.06
C PRO A 30 -15.96 -32.12 38.14
N ASN A 31 -15.70 -33.13 37.31
CA ASN A 31 -14.62 -33.15 36.33
C ASN A 31 -15.09 -32.82 34.90
N VAL A 32 -16.39 -32.58 34.69
CA VAL A 32 -16.95 -32.22 33.37
C VAL A 32 -17.14 -30.70 33.29
N GLU A 33 -16.12 -30.02 32.76
CA GLU A 33 -16.21 -28.60 32.42
C GLU A 33 -17.12 -28.43 31.19
N VAL A 34 -18.31 -27.86 31.41
CA VAL A 34 -19.28 -27.59 30.34
C VAL A 34 -18.91 -26.28 29.65
N VAL A 35 -18.06 -26.39 28.62
CA VAL A 35 -17.77 -25.29 27.71
C VAL A 35 -18.99 -25.09 26.78
N ASP A 36 -19.76 -24.02 27.00
CA ASP A 36 -20.87 -23.63 26.13
C ASP A 36 -20.34 -23.04 24.80
N VAL A 37 -19.98 -23.93 23.88
CA VAL A 37 -19.58 -23.56 22.51
C VAL A 37 -20.79 -22.96 21.80
N THR A 38 -20.75 -21.64 21.56
CA THR A 38 -21.80 -20.93 20.82
C THR A 38 -21.78 -21.38 19.35
N ASP A 39 -22.93 -21.82 18.84
CA ASP A 39 -23.10 -22.35 17.48
C ASP A 39 -23.06 -21.21 16.43
N ARG A 40 -21.84 -20.77 16.12
CA ARG A 40 -21.51 -19.59 15.30
C ARG A 40 -21.76 -19.85 13.81
N LYS A 41 -23.01 -19.66 13.36
CA LYS A 41 -23.31 -19.52 11.93
C LYS A 41 -22.53 -18.33 11.35
N PRO A 42 -21.86 -18.47 10.19
CA PRO A 42 -21.19 -17.35 9.55
C PRO A 42 -22.19 -16.25 9.17
N PRO A 43 -21.77 -14.97 9.13
CA PRO A 43 -22.64 -13.87 8.75
C PRO A 43 -23.18 -14.07 7.34
N SER A 44 -24.44 -13.67 7.11
CA SER A 44 -25.11 -13.77 5.81
C SER A 44 -24.28 -13.12 4.71
N SER A 45 -23.93 -13.89 3.68
CA SER A 45 -23.04 -13.44 2.61
C SER A 45 -23.67 -12.31 1.80
N VAL A 46 -23.04 -11.13 1.84
CA VAL A 46 -23.14 -10.16 0.75
C VAL A 46 -22.51 -10.80 -0.48
N ASP A 47 -23.15 -10.68 -1.65
CA ASP A 47 -22.55 -11.15 -2.90
C ASP A 47 -21.36 -10.26 -3.30
N ASP A 48 -20.19 -10.87 -3.26
CA ASP A 48 -18.87 -10.34 -3.60
C ASP A 48 -18.37 -10.86 -4.97
N GLY A 49 -19.13 -11.74 -5.62
CA GLY A 49 -18.73 -12.43 -6.85
C GLY A 49 -17.44 -13.26 -6.68
N LEU A 50 -17.15 -13.76 -5.47
CA LEU A 50 -15.99 -14.64 -5.20
C LEU A 50 -16.43 -16.09 -5.01
N ALA A 51 -15.65 -17.02 -5.57
CA ALA A 51 -15.85 -18.47 -5.43
C ALA A 51 -14.50 -19.19 -5.28
N ASP A 52 -14.50 -20.41 -4.78
CA ASP A 52 -13.31 -21.26 -4.67
C ASP A 52 -12.78 -21.69 -6.06
N ASP A 53 -11.46 -21.72 -6.24
CA ASP A 53 -10.81 -22.33 -7.41
C ASP A 53 -11.11 -23.84 -7.50
N GLN A 54 -11.27 -24.37 -8.71
CA GLN A 54 -11.32 -25.82 -8.92
C GLN A 54 -9.93 -26.38 -9.22
N LEU A 55 -9.65 -27.61 -8.75
CA LEU A 55 -8.36 -28.27 -9.02
C LEU A 55 -8.22 -28.70 -10.49
N ALA A 56 -9.34 -28.86 -11.20
CA ALA A 56 -9.38 -29.15 -12.63
C ALA A 56 -8.81 -28.01 -13.50
N ASP A 57 -8.90 -26.77 -13.02
CA ASP A 57 -8.42 -25.58 -13.74
C ASP A 57 -6.88 -25.44 -13.68
N LYS A 58 -6.21 -26.22 -12.82
CA LYS A 58 -4.80 -26.05 -12.47
C LYS A 58 -3.89 -26.91 -13.35
N ALA A 59 -3.40 -26.31 -14.44
CA ALA A 59 -2.49 -26.94 -15.37
C ALA A 59 -1.03 -26.83 -14.88
N THR A 60 -0.46 -27.94 -14.40
CA THR A 60 0.95 -28.06 -14.01
C THR A 60 1.60 -29.25 -14.70
N SER A 61 2.93 -29.24 -14.79
CA SER A 61 3.73 -30.28 -15.42
C SER A 61 5.00 -30.51 -14.62
N PHE A 62 5.46 -31.76 -14.55
CA PHE A 62 6.73 -32.08 -13.91
C PHE A 62 7.93 -31.51 -14.69
N ASP A 63 8.75 -30.73 -14.02
CA ASP A 63 10.02 -30.17 -14.49
C ASP A 63 11.13 -30.68 -13.55
N PRO A 64 11.97 -31.65 -13.97
CA PRO A 64 12.93 -32.30 -13.10
C PRO A 64 14.02 -31.37 -12.56
N ASP A 65 14.29 -30.26 -13.24
CA ASP A 65 15.33 -29.30 -12.87
C ASP A 65 14.86 -28.34 -11.76
N LEU A 66 13.55 -28.24 -11.53
CA LEU A 66 12.95 -27.30 -10.56
C LEU A 66 12.89 -27.88 -9.14
N ILE A 67 14.07 -28.07 -8.56
CA ILE A 67 14.29 -28.61 -7.22
C ILE A 67 14.32 -27.47 -6.18
N ASP A 68 13.66 -27.65 -5.04
CA ASP A 68 13.80 -26.76 -3.87
C ASP A 68 15.22 -26.90 -3.28
N ARG A 69 16.01 -25.80 -3.27
CA ARG A 69 17.41 -25.86 -2.80
C ARG A 69 17.56 -26.03 -1.29
N ARG A 70 16.48 -25.87 -0.51
CA ARG A 70 16.54 -25.95 0.96
C ARG A 70 16.60 -27.40 1.41
N PRO A 71 17.56 -27.81 2.24
CA PRO A 71 17.62 -29.17 2.79
C PRO A 71 16.27 -29.59 3.39
N LEU A 72 15.67 -30.68 2.90
CA LEU A 72 14.48 -31.30 3.49
C LEU A 72 14.91 -32.67 4.00
N GLU A 73 15.59 -32.67 5.15
CA GLU A 73 16.25 -33.85 5.73
C GLU A 73 16.86 -34.75 4.63
N GLY A 74 17.91 -34.29 3.95
CA GLY A 74 18.64 -35.08 2.94
C GLY A 74 17.80 -35.75 1.83
N TRP A 75 16.54 -35.37 1.67
CA TRP A 75 15.77 -35.51 0.44
C TRP A 75 15.83 -34.20 -0.35
N ARG A 76 15.71 -34.31 -1.66
CA ARG A 76 15.31 -33.25 -2.58
C ARG A 76 13.80 -33.31 -2.72
N ILE A 77 13.15 -32.15 -2.69
CA ILE A 77 11.73 -32.02 -3.01
C ILE A 77 11.58 -31.21 -4.30
N ASN A 78 10.77 -31.73 -5.23
CA ASN A 78 10.42 -31.06 -6.47
C ASN A 78 8.93 -30.74 -6.44
N GLN A 79 8.62 -29.45 -6.53
CA GLN A 79 7.27 -28.91 -6.42
C GLN A 79 6.69 -28.49 -7.79
N SER A 80 7.34 -28.79 -8.91
CA SER A 80 6.95 -28.33 -10.27
C SER A 80 5.53 -28.70 -10.68
N GLU A 81 5.11 -29.94 -10.41
CA GLU A 81 3.74 -30.39 -10.65
C GLU A 81 2.79 -30.11 -9.47
N ALA A 82 3.31 -29.89 -8.25
CA ALA A 82 2.50 -29.72 -7.05
C ALA A 82 1.53 -28.52 -7.13
N VAL A 83 0.43 -28.59 -6.38
CA VAL A 83 -0.54 -27.50 -6.23
C VAL A 83 -0.83 -27.30 -4.75
N ILE A 84 -0.71 -26.06 -4.27
CA ILE A 84 -0.90 -25.68 -2.87
C ILE A 84 -2.26 -25.00 -2.72
N SER A 85 -3.12 -25.53 -1.85
CA SER A 85 -4.37 -24.85 -1.46
C SER A 85 -4.09 -23.88 -0.32
N LEU A 86 -4.64 -22.66 -0.44
CA LEU A 86 -4.53 -21.59 0.56
C LEU A 86 -5.91 -21.24 1.13
N ASN A 87 -6.01 -21.23 2.46
CA ASN A 87 -7.23 -20.92 3.20
C ASN A 87 -6.97 -19.91 4.33
N VAL A 88 -7.96 -19.07 4.60
CA VAL A 88 -8.03 -18.20 5.78
C VAL A 88 -9.19 -18.68 6.66
N PRO A 89 -8.93 -19.55 7.66
CA PRO A 89 -9.96 -19.99 8.60
C PRO A 89 -10.52 -18.83 9.43
N MET A 90 -11.80 -18.89 9.73
CA MET A 90 -12.45 -17.93 10.64
C MET A 90 -11.74 -17.94 12.00
N VAL A 91 -11.41 -16.75 12.51
CA VAL A 91 -10.96 -16.55 13.89
C VAL A 91 -12.14 -16.84 14.83
N GLN A 92 -11.90 -17.55 15.92
CA GLN A 92 -12.89 -17.88 16.94
C GLN A 92 -12.66 -16.99 18.18
N PRO A 93 -13.42 -15.88 18.36
CA PRO A 93 -13.17 -14.90 19.43
C PRO A 93 -13.08 -15.48 20.85
N ASP A 94 -13.73 -16.61 21.12
CA ASP A 94 -13.76 -17.25 22.43
C ASP A 94 -12.42 -17.95 22.80
N PHE A 95 -11.60 -18.29 21.79
CA PHE A 95 -10.34 -19.03 21.94
C PHE A 95 -9.13 -18.30 21.33
N GLU A 96 -9.38 -17.31 20.46
CA GLU A 96 -8.38 -16.62 19.62
C GLU A 96 -8.56 -15.09 19.68
N ALA A 97 -9.02 -14.58 20.82
CA ALA A 97 -9.24 -13.14 21.05
C ALA A 97 -7.98 -12.28 20.79
N ASP A 98 -6.78 -12.85 20.99
CA ASP A 98 -5.50 -12.22 20.71
C ASP A 98 -5.32 -11.89 19.21
N LEU A 99 -5.90 -12.68 18.31
CA LEU A 99 -5.79 -12.43 16.87
C LEU A 99 -6.63 -11.21 16.40
N LEU A 100 -7.60 -10.80 17.21
CA LEU A 100 -8.51 -9.68 16.93
C LEU A 100 -7.94 -8.32 17.40
N VAL A 101 -6.82 -8.31 18.11
CA VAL A 101 -6.19 -7.09 18.64
C VAL A 101 -5.58 -6.28 17.50
N LEU A 102 -5.89 -4.98 17.46
CA LEU A 102 -5.27 -4.04 16.53
C LEU A 102 -3.94 -3.53 17.09
N HIS A 103 -2.84 -3.94 16.46
CA HIS A 103 -1.49 -3.48 16.77
C HIS A 103 -1.15 -2.20 15.96
N PRO A 104 -0.33 -1.27 16.49
CA PRO A 104 0.02 -0.03 15.78
C PRO A 104 0.98 -0.27 14.61
N SER A 105 1.78 -1.33 14.64
CA SER A 105 2.82 -1.62 13.65
C SER A 105 3.03 -3.12 13.44
N TYR A 106 3.63 -3.48 12.30
CA TYR A 106 3.89 -4.88 11.95
C TYR A 106 4.84 -5.57 12.93
N ARG A 107 5.85 -4.88 13.46
CA ARG A 107 6.73 -5.46 14.50
C ARG A 107 5.93 -5.80 15.75
N ALA A 108 4.98 -4.96 16.17
CA ALA A 108 4.13 -5.23 17.33
C ALA A 108 3.23 -6.45 17.10
N ALA A 109 2.68 -6.60 15.88
CA ALA A 109 1.90 -7.78 15.49
C ALA A 109 2.77 -9.05 15.40
N MET A 110 3.93 -9.00 14.71
CA MET A 110 4.88 -10.13 14.61
C MET A 110 5.35 -10.61 15.98
N LYS A 111 5.59 -9.70 16.93
CA LYS A 111 5.95 -10.05 18.32
C LYS A 111 4.79 -10.70 19.08
N ALA A 112 3.55 -10.24 18.88
CA ALA A 112 2.38 -10.92 19.46
C ALA A 112 2.16 -12.33 18.85
N ALA A 113 2.58 -12.51 17.59
CA ALA A 113 2.51 -13.79 16.88
C ALA A 113 3.75 -14.68 17.03
N GLU A 114 4.75 -14.33 17.86
CA GLU A 114 6.06 -14.99 17.93
C GLU A 114 5.95 -16.51 18.20
N HIS A 115 4.99 -16.93 19.02
CA HIS A 115 4.71 -18.34 19.33
C HIS A 115 3.69 -19.02 18.40
N ARG A 116 3.23 -18.34 17.33
CA ARG A 116 2.21 -18.82 16.37
C ARG A 116 2.76 -18.97 14.94
N HIS A 117 4.05 -19.26 14.79
CA HIS A 117 4.76 -19.45 13.50
C HIS A 117 4.44 -18.34 12.47
N PRO A 118 4.87 -17.09 12.74
CA PRO A 118 4.44 -15.93 11.97
C PRO A 118 5.09 -15.92 10.58
N LEU A 119 4.27 -15.86 9.54
CA LEU A 119 4.72 -15.81 8.15
C LEU A 119 4.73 -14.35 7.65
N PRO A 120 5.79 -13.90 6.95
CA PRO A 120 5.84 -12.60 6.30
C PRO A 120 4.72 -12.46 5.26
N SER A 121 3.74 -11.62 5.55
CA SER A 121 2.60 -11.36 4.67
C SER A 121 2.93 -10.37 3.55
N VAL A 122 2.12 -10.38 2.50
CA VAL A 122 2.23 -9.37 1.44
C VAL A 122 1.94 -7.96 1.98
N ASN A 123 1.08 -7.85 3.00
CA ASN A 123 0.82 -6.61 3.73
C ASN A 123 2.04 -6.11 4.50
N LEU A 124 2.77 -6.98 5.21
CA LEU A 124 3.99 -6.60 5.95
C LEU A 124 5.11 -6.24 4.99
N LEU A 125 5.25 -6.98 3.89
CA LEU A 125 6.26 -6.70 2.87
C LEU A 125 5.96 -5.42 2.09
N ASP A 126 4.69 -5.13 1.78
CA ASP A 126 4.28 -3.78 1.33
C ASP A 126 4.52 -2.76 2.43
N GLY A 127 4.06 -2.98 3.66
CA GLY A 127 4.25 -2.09 4.81
C GLY A 127 5.72 -1.68 5.02
N LYS A 128 6.64 -2.63 4.86
CA LYS A 128 8.07 -2.30 4.80
C LYS A 128 8.44 -1.58 3.53
N ALA A 129 7.97 -2.08 2.40
CA ALA A 129 8.03 -1.43 1.10
C ALA A 129 7.16 -0.14 0.99
N LYS A 130 6.72 0.42 2.14
CA LYS A 130 5.82 1.57 2.34
C LYS A 130 6.30 2.55 3.41
N GLN A 131 7.18 2.13 4.33
CA GLN A 131 8.23 3.03 4.82
C GLN A 131 9.35 3.19 3.76
N PHE A 132 9.48 2.18 2.89
CA PHE A 132 9.88 2.33 1.48
C PHE A 132 8.70 2.93 0.67
N ASP A 133 7.88 3.80 1.25
CA ASP A 133 7.17 4.88 0.57
C ASP A 133 7.01 6.13 1.49
N ASP A 134 7.73 6.25 2.61
CA ASP A 134 7.82 7.48 3.44
C ASP A 134 9.17 8.29 3.28
N GLY A 135 10.32 7.73 2.80
CA GLY A 135 11.66 8.38 2.72
C GLY A 135 12.22 9.09 1.44
N LEU A 136 12.31 8.45 0.26
CA LEU A 136 12.92 9.00 -0.99
C LEU A 136 12.19 10.15 -1.72
N TYR A 137 10.86 10.29 -1.74
CA TYR A 137 10.25 11.55 -2.22
C TYR A 137 10.48 12.63 -1.19
N ALA A 138 10.37 12.34 0.11
CA ALA A 138 10.74 13.31 1.13
C ALA A 138 12.18 13.84 0.91
N ALA A 139 13.09 13.01 0.38
CA ALA A 139 14.40 13.45 -0.09
C ALA A 139 14.41 14.17 -1.45
N ILE A 140 13.71 13.66 -2.48
CA ILE A 140 13.67 14.23 -3.84
C ILE A 140 12.90 15.56 -3.89
N ASP A 141 11.70 15.64 -3.30
CA ASP A 141 10.92 16.87 -3.15
C ASP A 141 11.76 17.93 -2.43
N LEU A 142 12.45 17.56 -1.35
CA LEU A 142 13.31 18.49 -0.61
C LEU A 142 14.52 18.93 -1.44
N ALA A 143 15.12 18.02 -2.22
CA ALA A 143 16.20 18.34 -3.16
C ALA A 143 15.73 19.26 -4.31
N TYR A 144 14.52 19.07 -4.85
CA TYR A 144 13.92 19.98 -5.83
C TYR A 144 13.47 21.30 -5.19
N PHE A 145 13.01 21.31 -3.95
CA PHE A 145 12.57 22.50 -3.25
C PHE A 145 13.73 23.42 -2.83
N GLN A 146 14.85 22.83 -2.37
CA GLN A 146 16.05 23.55 -1.92
C GLN A 146 17.10 23.73 -3.01
N GLY A 147 17.20 22.77 -3.94
CA GLY A 147 18.24 22.69 -4.97
C GLY A 147 19.51 22.01 -4.49
N ILE A 148 20.35 21.60 -5.43
CA ILE A 148 21.69 21.05 -5.17
C ILE A 148 22.71 21.86 -5.96
N ALA A 149 23.68 22.44 -5.27
CA ALA A 149 24.65 23.37 -5.87
C ALA A 149 25.35 22.77 -7.10
N ASN A 150 25.22 23.46 -8.24
CA ASN A 150 25.76 23.06 -9.55
C ASN A 150 25.26 21.70 -10.08
N GLN A 151 24.12 21.19 -9.59
CA GLN A 151 23.54 19.90 -10.00
C GLN A 151 22.02 19.97 -10.24
N LEU A 152 21.27 20.72 -9.42
CA LEU A 152 19.82 20.81 -9.51
C LEU A 152 19.34 22.23 -9.16
N VAL A 153 18.67 22.89 -10.11
CA VAL A 153 17.99 24.18 -9.89
C VAL A 153 16.76 23.95 -9.03
N SER A 154 16.58 24.74 -7.96
CA SER A 154 15.44 24.58 -7.07
C SER A 154 14.14 25.16 -7.64
N HIS A 155 12.99 24.62 -7.25
CA HIS A 155 11.67 25.20 -7.53
C HIS A 155 11.54 26.61 -6.96
N GLN A 156 12.10 26.87 -5.77
CA GLN A 156 12.14 28.22 -5.21
C GLN A 156 12.94 29.18 -6.10
N GLU A 157 14.06 28.73 -6.68
CA GLU A 157 14.89 29.53 -7.58
C GLU A 157 14.28 29.70 -8.97
N LEU A 158 13.56 28.68 -9.47
CA LEU A 158 12.75 28.74 -10.68
C LEU A 158 11.64 29.79 -10.54
N VAL A 159 10.90 29.78 -9.44
CA VAL A 159 9.85 30.77 -9.14
C VAL A 159 10.46 32.16 -8.92
N ARG A 160 11.59 32.27 -8.20
CA ARG A 160 12.30 33.55 -7.99
C ARG A 160 12.77 34.15 -9.33
N ARG A 161 13.40 33.34 -10.19
CA ARG A 161 13.80 33.75 -11.55
C ARG A 161 12.62 34.13 -12.43
N LEU A 162 11.43 33.55 -12.24
CA LEU A 162 10.23 33.96 -12.97
C LEU A 162 9.67 35.28 -12.46
N LEU A 163 9.69 35.52 -11.14
CA LEU A 163 9.35 36.81 -10.55
C LEU A 163 10.29 37.92 -11.04
N ASP A 164 11.60 37.64 -11.21
CA ASP A 164 12.58 38.54 -11.83
C ASP A 164 12.28 38.90 -13.31
N GLN A 165 11.32 38.23 -13.97
CA GLN A 165 10.92 38.51 -15.36
C GLN A 165 9.56 39.21 -15.48
N LEU A 166 8.89 39.51 -14.36
CA LEU A 166 7.61 40.21 -14.32
C LEU A 166 7.82 41.70 -14.06
N ASP A 167 7.01 42.55 -14.70
CA ASP A 167 6.89 43.95 -14.31
C ASP A 167 6.42 44.07 -12.85
N PRO A 168 6.88 45.06 -12.05
CA PRO A 168 6.50 45.20 -10.64
C PRO A 168 5.00 45.32 -10.37
N GLY A 169 4.23 45.83 -11.35
CA GLY A 169 2.76 45.91 -11.31
C GLY A 169 2.04 44.72 -11.95
N SER A 170 2.74 43.62 -12.27
CA SER A 170 2.14 42.43 -12.88
C SER A 170 1.20 41.70 -11.90
N PRO A 171 -0.01 41.27 -12.32
CA PRO A 171 -0.93 40.55 -11.46
C PRO A 171 -0.38 39.21 -10.96
N ALA A 172 0.61 38.64 -11.65
CA ALA A 172 1.28 37.41 -11.26
C ALA A 172 2.36 37.60 -10.18
N ALA A 173 2.89 38.82 -9.97
CA ALA A 173 3.98 39.05 -9.03
C ALA A 173 3.57 38.77 -7.56
N PRO A 174 2.39 39.20 -7.07
CA PRO A 174 1.90 38.84 -5.73
C PRO A 174 1.70 37.33 -5.54
N PHE A 175 1.22 36.63 -6.56
CA PHE A 175 1.04 35.17 -6.53
C PHE A 175 2.38 34.43 -6.37
N LEU A 176 3.40 34.77 -7.17
CA LEU A 176 4.72 34.13 -7.03
C LEU A 176 5.38 34.45 -5.68
N ALA A 177 5.25 35.70 -5.20
CA ALA A 177 5.78 36.12 -3.91
C ALA A 177 5.08 35.44 -2.71
N ALA A 178 3.76 35.21 -2.80
CA ALA A 178 3.00 34.47 -1.80
C ALA A 178 3.52 33.02 -1.66
N GLY A 179 3.71 32.32 -2.78
CA GLY A 179 4.26 30.97 -2.79
C GLY A 179 5.70 30.89 -2.26
N LEU A 180 6.57 31.84 -2.65
CA LEU A 180 7.93 31.94 -2.09
C LEU A 180 7.92 32.14 -0.57
N THR A 181 7.03 33.02 -0.07
CA THR A 181 6.89 33.33 1.35
C THR A 181 6.35 32.13 2.14
N LEU A 182 5.39 31.37 1.60
CA LEU A 182 4.94 30.08 2.15
C LEU A 182 6.06 29.03 2.15
N GLY A 183 6.97 29.08 1.17
CA GLY A 183 8.22 28.30 1.15
C GLY A 183 9.29 28.78 2.14
N GLY A 184 9.07 29.87 2.88
CA GLY A 184 10.03 30.43 3.83
C GLY A 184 11.08 31.37 3.24
N ARG A 185 10.87 31.87 2.01
CA ARG A 185 11.61 33.02 1.46
C ARG A 185 10.68 34.24 1.44
N ASP A 186 10.69 35.04 2.49
CA ASP A 186 9.91 36.29 2.51
C ASP A 186 10.31 37.16 1.30
N THR A 187 9.30 37.54 0.52
CA THR A 187 9.46 38.14 -0.80
C THR A 187 8.61 39.39 -0.90
N VAL A 188 9.27 40.54 -1.01
CA VAL A 188 8.64 41.85 -1.13
C VAL A 188 8.33 42.14 -2.60
N VAL A 189 7.11 42.61 -2.86
CA VAL A 189 6.57 43.03 -4.17
C VAL A 189 5.73 44.28 -3.99
N GLN A 190 5.45 45.01 -5.07
CA GLN A 190 4.75 46.30 -5.01
C GLN A 190 3.37 46.21 -4.33
N ASP A 191 2.60 45.16 -4.61
CA ASP A 191 1.33 44.89 -3.94
C ASP A 191 1.50 43.80 -2.87
N GLN A 192 1.75 44.24 -1.63
CA GLN A 192 1.76 43.37 -0.46
C GLN A 192 0.36 42.87 -0.08
N SER A 193 -0.70 43.64 -0.35
CA SER A 193 -2.06 43.28 0.06
C SER A 193 -2.57 42.08 -0.73
N ALA A 194 -2.35 42.07 -2.05
CA ALA A 194 -2.68 40.93 -2.89
C ALA A 194 -1.81 39.70 -2.56
N ARG A 195 -0.54 39.89 -2.18
CA ARG A 195 0.35 38.80 -1.76
C ARG A 195 -0.18 38.12 -0.50
N ASP A 196 -0.56 38.92 0.48
CA ASP A 196 -1.00 38.42 1.78
C ASP A 196 -2.41 37.79 1.68
N GLN A 197 -3.29 38.33 0.82
CA GLN A 197 -4.58 37.70 0.49
C GLN A 197 -4.40 36.31 -0.13
N TRP A 198 -3.52 36.14 -1.12
CA TRP A 198 -3.20 34.81 -1.69
C TRP A 198 -2.73 33.82 -0.61
N MET A 199 -2.03 34.28 0.42
CA MET A 199 -1.58 33.45 1.54
C MET A 199 -2.69 33.16 2.57
N GLU A 200 -3.67 34.06 2.71
CA GLU A 200 -4.85 33.87 3.56
C GLU A 200 -5.84 32.89 2.92
N ASP A 201 -6.25 33.12 1.67
CA ASP A 201 -7.14 32.26 0.86
C ASP A 201 -6.67 30.78 0.87
N PHE A 202 -5.36 30.57 0.73
CA PHE A 202 -4.75 29.24 0.78
C PHE A 202 -4.89 28.58 2.16
N ARG A 203 -4.71 29.36 3.24
CA ARG A 203 -4.81 28.88 4.64
C ARG A 203 -6.25 28.65 5.08
N GLU A 204 -7.20 29.45 4.58
CA GLU A 204 -8.64 29.24 4.80
C GLU A 204 -9.16 27.92 4.20
N ASN A 205 -8.36 27.24 3.37
CA ASN A 205 -8.63 25.90 2.87
C ASN A 205 -7.73 24.82 3.53
N PRO A 206 -8.08 24.31 4.73
CA PRO A 206 -7.37 23.21 5.38
C PRO A 206 -7.17 21.94 4.54
N ALA A 207 -8.05 21.66 3.56
CA ALA A 207 -7.90 20.49 2.68
C ALA A 207 -6.76 20.65 1.65
N LEU A 208 -6.29 21.88 1.41
CA LEU A 208 -5.09 22.17 0.63
C LEU A 208 -3.87 22.44 1.54
N ALA A 209 -4.05 23.21 2.61
CA ALA A 209 -2.95 23.72 3.42
C ALA A 209 -2.46 22.80 4.55
N LYS A 210 -3.31 21.96 5.18
CA LYS A 210 -2.90 21.09 6.29
C LYS A 210 -1.89 20.03 5.78
N PRO A 211 -0.63 20.00 6.27
CA PRO A 211 0.33 18.98 5.86
C PRO A 211 -0.10 17.60 6.38
N ILE A 212 0.03 16.60 5.52
CA ILE A 212 -0.29 15.19 5.78
C ILE A 212 0.91 14.30 5.41
N SER A 213 0.85 13.01 5.74
CA SER A 213 1.91 12.04 5.39
C SER A 213 3.30 12.46 5.92
N PHE A 214 4.38 12.04 5.26
CA PHE A 214 5.78 12.39 5.59
C PHE A 214 6.07 13.90 5.64
N TYR A 215 5.25 14.75 4.98
CA TYR A 215 5.43 16.20 5.05
C TYR A 215 5.28 16.77 6.47
N THR A 216 4.70 16.01 7.40
CA THR A 216 4.60 16.36 8.82
C THR A 216 5.92 16.25 9.59
N TRP A 217 6.89 15.46 9.11
CA TRP A 217 8.09 15.06 9.86
C TRP A 217 9.03 16.19 10.29
N ASN A 218 9.20 17.23 9.46
CA ASN A 218 10.04 18.38 9.79
C ASN A 218 9.56 19.65 9.07
N ASP A 219 9.96 20.82 9.57
CA ASP A 219 9.43 22.10 9.07
C ASP A 219 9.89 22.45 7.65
N SER A 220 10.98 21.86 7.16
CA SER A 220 11.39 22.04 5.76
C SER A 220 10.48 21.27 4.80
N LEU A 221 10.01 20.08 5.19
CA LEU A 221 8.96 19.37 4.45
C LEU A 221 7.59 20.05 4.58
N LYS A 222 7.24 20.63 5.73
CA LYS A 222 6.01 21.44 5.88
C LYS A 222 6.02 22.68 4.96
N ARG A 223 7.18 23.36 4.84
CA ARG A 223 7.38 24.47 3.88
C ARG A 223 7.34 24.00 2.42
N CYS A 224 7.92 22.84 2.12
CA CYS A 224 7.84 22.21 0.79
C CYS A 224 6.38 21.89 0.41
N TRP A 225 5.61 21.31 1.34
CA TRP A 225 4.17 21.09 1.17
C TRP A 225 3.43 22.40 0.91
N ALA A 226 3.57 23.41 1.78
CA ALA A 226 2.87 24.68 1.62
C ALA A 226 3.18 25.35 0.26
N PHE A 227 4.45 25.39 -0.14
CA PHE A 227 4.88 25.89 -1.44
C PHE A 227 4.28 25.09 -2.62
N MET A 228 4.43 23.76 -2.63
CA MET A 228 3.99 22.93 -3.76
C MET A 228 2.46 22.88 -3.87
N ARG A 229 1.73 22.82 -2.74
CA ARG A 229 0.26 22.83 -2.71
C ARG A 229 -0.31 24.18 -3.13
N PHE A 230 0.34 25.29 -2.77
CA PHE A 230 -0.03 26.62 -3.24
C PHE A 230 0.08 26.74 -4.77
N PHE A 231 1.16 26.20 -5.37
CA PHE A 231 1.34 26.20 -6.82
C PHE A 231 0.55 25.12 -7.58
N GLN A 232 -0.04 24.14 -6.87
CA GLN A 232 -1.00 23.16 -7.40
C GLN A 232 -2.43 23.71 -7.49
N GLN A 233 -2.70 24.93 -7.02
CA GLN A 233 -4.01 25.57 -7.15
C GLN A 233 -4.37 25.77 -8.63
N SER A 234 -5.63 25.54 -8.95
CA SER A 234 -6.16 25.59 -10.32
C SER A 234 -6.74 26.97 -10.62
N PHE A 235 -6.09 27.72 -11.50
CA PHE A 235 -6.68 28.92 -12.09
C PHE A 235 -7.80 28.54 -13.06
N ASN A 236 -8.95 29.19 -12.92
CA ASN A 236 -10.05 29.14 -13.86
C ASN A 236 -9.87 30.26 -14.91
N PRO A 237 -9.54 29.95 -16.18
CA PRO A 237 -9.33 30.98 -17.21
C PRO A 237 -10.60 31.80 -17.51
N LYS A 238 -11.78 31.36 -17.08
CA LYS A 238 -13.02 32.15 -17.20
C LYS A 238 -13.09 33.35 -16.24
N ILE A 239 -12.30 33.36 -15.18
CA ILE A 239 -12.22 34.46 -14.19
C ILE A 239 -11.12 35.43 -14.64
N ASP A 240 -11.43 36.70 -14.86
CA ASP A 240 -10.54 37.65 -15.54
C ASP A 240 -9.25 37.93 -14.77
N GLU A 241 -9.32 38.02 -13.44
CA GLU A 241 -8.17 38.20 -12.55
C GLU A 241 -7.21 37.01 -12.64
N GLN A 242 -7.75 35.79 -12.64
CA GLN A 242 -6.97 34.56 -12.76
C GLN A 242 -6.42 34.37 -14.18
N ARG A 243 -7.19 34.76 -15.20
CA ARG A 243 -6.75 34.79 -16.61
C ARG A 243 -5.56 35.72 -16.81
N ALA A 244 -5.56 36.89 -16.16
CA ALA A 244 -4.46 37.84 -16.19
C ALA A 244 -3.19 37.28 -15.52
N VAL A 245 -3.32 36.52 -14.42
CA VAL A 245 -2.20 35.80 -13.80
C VAL A 245 -1.62 34.75 -14.75
N ILE A 246 -2.47 33.89 -15.36
CA ILE A 246 -2.00 32.88 -16.33
C ILE A 246 -1.28 33.55 -17.50
N ALA A 247 -1.86 34.61 -18.08
CA ALA A 247 -1.30 35.30 -19.24
C ALA A 247 0.07 35.92 -18.95
N ALA A 248 0.23 36.61 -17.81
CA ALA A 248 1.51 37.20 -17.42
C ALA A 248 2.61 36.14 -17.19
N LEU A 249 2.27 35.02 -16.55
CA LEU A 249 3.21 33.91 -16.36
C LEU A 249 3.60 33.24 -17.69
N ALA A 250 2.64 33.04 -18.59
CA ALA A 250 2.88 32.47 -19.92
C ALA A 250 3.74 33.40 -20.79
N GLN A 251 3.52 34.72 -20.73
CA GLN A 251 4.34 35.72 -21.41
C GLN A 251 5.78 35.74 -20.89
N ALA A 252 5.98 35.67 -19.57
CA ALA A 252 7.31 35.64 -18.96
C ALA A 252 8.11 34.37 -19.32
N LEU A 253 7.46 33.20 -19.37
CA LEU A 253 8.08 31.97 -19.89
C LEU A 253 8.35 32.05 -21.41
N ALA A 254 7.44 32.65 -22.20
CA ALA A 254 7.65 32.83 -23.64
C ALA A 254 8.84 33.75 -23.96
N GLY A 255 9.08 34.76 -23.11
CA GLY A 255 10.22 35.68 -23.24
C GLY A 255 11.59 35.09 -22.86
N ASN A 256 11.63 33.97 -22.12
CA ASN A 256 12.87 33.38 -21.60
C ASN A 256 12.93 31.86 -21.84
N SER A 257 13.55 31.45 -22.94
CA SER A 257 13.63 30.05 -23.39
C SER A 257 14.34 29.12 -22.40
N THR A 258 15.37 29.59 -21.70
CA THR A 258 16.03 28.81 -20.64
C THR A 258 15.09 28.58 -19.48
N LEU A 259 14.42 29.63 -18.98
CA LEU A 259 13.48 29.53 -17.88
C LEU A 259 12.27 28.65 -18.21
N LYS A 260 11.76 28.73 -19.45
CA LYS A 260 10.75 27.80 -19.98
C LYS A 260 11.24 26.35 -19.98
N THR A 261 12.48 26.11 -20.41
CA THR A 261 13.06 24.76 -20.42
C THR A 261 13.20 24.20 -19.01
N ASP A 262 13.67 25.01 -18.04
CA ASP A 262 13.77 24.64 -16.63
C ASP A 262 12.38 24.29 -16.03
N TYR A 263 11.36 25.09 -16.36
CA TYR A 263 9.98 24.87 -15.94
C TYR A 263 9.36 23.60 -16.54
N GLU A 264 9.51 23.39 -17.86
CA GLU A 264 9.02 22.18 -18.53
C GLU A 264 9.75 20.92 -18.04
N ALA A 265 11.03 21.01 -17.69
CA ALA A 265 11.79 19.92 -17.10
C ALA A 265 11.28 19.55 -15.70
N ALA A 266 11.01 20.55 -14.84
CA ALA A 266 10.44 20.32 -13.51
C ALA A 266 9.04 19.67 -13.60
N ALA A 267 8.14 20.24 -14.40
CA ALA A 267 6.79 19.69 -14.59
C ALA A 267 6.81 18.25 -15.14
N ARG A 268 7.70 17.97 -16.11
CA ARG A 268 7.88 16.63 -16.69
C ARG A 268 8.52 15.63 -15.72
N PHE A 269 9.46 16.06 -14.88
CA PHE A 269 10.05 15.21 -13.86
C PHE A 269 8.97 14.72 -12.89
N PHE A 270 8.17 15.62 -12.32
CA PHE A 270 7.07 15.21 -11.45
C PHE A 270 6.02 14.38 -12.20
N GLY A 271 5.73 14.69 -13.47
CA GLY A 271 4.85 13.90 -14.33
C GLY A 271 5.33 12.46 -14.61
N LYS A 272 6.62 12.15 -14.44
CA LYS A 272 7.18 10.79 -14.55
C LYS A 272 7.51 10.14 -13.22
N LEU A 273 7.87 10.92 -12.21
CA LEU A 273 8.03 10.43 -10.85
C LEU A 273 6.69 9.96 -10.28
N THR A 274 5.65 10.81 -10.40
CA THR A 274 4.30 10.52 -9.92
C THR A 274 3.47 9.76 -10.98
N ASN A 275 2.81 10.50 -11.87
CA ASN A 275 1.96 10.09 -12.98
C ASN A 275 1.68 11.33 -13.87
N PRO A 276 1.05 11.18 -15.06
CA PRO A 276 0.66 12.30 -15.92
C PRO A 276 -0.10 13.42 -15.20
N LEU A 277 0.13 14.66 -15.60
CA LEU A 277 -0.46 15.86 -15.00
C LEU A 277 -1.97 15.96 -15.29
N ASN A 278 -2.78 16.31 -14.30
CA ASN A 278 -4.25 16.35 -14.44
C ASN A 278 -4.82 17.68 -14.97
N ARG A 279 -3.97 18.69 -15.18
CA ARG A 279 -4.31 20.03 -15.70
C ARG A 279 -3.19 20.55 -16.60
N LEU A 280 -3.53 21.55 -17.41
CA LEU A 280 -2.55 22.27 -18.23
C LEU A 280 -1.52 23.00 -17.36
N THR A 281 -0.26 22.98 -17.80
CA THR A 281 0.80 23.83 -17.26
C THR A 281 0.70 25.24 -17.85
N ILE A 282 1.41 26.21 -17.25
CA ILE A 282 1.56 27.56 -17.84
C ILE A 282 2.26 27.48 -19.21
N ALA A 283 3.19 26.54 -19.41
CA ALA A 283 3.91 26.39 -20.66
C ALA A 283 3.04 25.84 -21.81
N ASP A 284 2.01 25.03 -21.49
CA ASP A 284 1.06 24.50 -22.49
C ASP A 284 0.19 25.58 -23.12
N VAL A 285 -0.10 26.66 -22.38
CA VAL A 285 -1.00 27.74 -22.83
C VAL A 285 -0.27 28.94 -23.47
N ILE A 286 1.03 28.84 -23.71
CA ILE A 286 1.79 29.88 -24.41
C ILE A 286 1.28 30.05 -25.84
N GLY A 287 0.79 31.24 -26.17
CA GLY A 287 0.23 31.57 -27.49
C GLY A 287 -1.22 31.11 -27.71
N ILE A 288 -1.90 30.65 -26.66
CA ILE A 288 -3.30 30.22 -26.71
C ILE A 288 -4.22 31.38 -26.32
N ASP A 289 -5.34 31.54 -27.02
CA ASP A 289 -6.39 32.46 -26.62
C ASP A 289 -7.13 31.94 -25.38
N LEU A 290 -6.73 32.44 -24.21
CA LEU A 290 -7.33 32.12 -22.91
C LEU A 290 -8.78 32.64 -22.75
N SER A 291 -9.31 33.44 -23.70
CA SER A 291 -10.72 33.83 -23.73
C SER A 291 -11.62 32.85 -24.49
N SER A 292 -11.04 32.00 -25.34
CA SER A 292 -11.76 30.99 -26.10
C SER A 292 -11.82 29.66 -25.34
N GLU A 293 -12.99 29.37 -24.76
CA GLU A 293 -13.23 28.06 -24.11
C GLU A 293 -12.98 26.88 -25.07
N GLN A 294 -13.25 27.08 -26.37
CA GLN A 294 -12.99 26.09 -27.40
C GLN A 294 -11.49 25.82 -27.57
N ALA A 295 -10.65 26.87 -27.62
CA ALA A 295 -9.20 26.72 -27.76
C ALA A 295 -8.57 25.97 -26.58
N ILE A 296 -9.05 26.24 -25.36
CA ILE A 296 -8.61 25.53 -24.15
C ILE A 296 -9.11 24.07 -24.17
N SER A 297 -10.37 23.84 -24.53
CA SER A 297 -10.97 22.50 -24.63
C SER A 297 -10.26 21.62 -25.67
N ASP A 298 -9.88 22.18 -26.81
CA ASP A 298 -9.17 21.44 -27.86
C ASP A 298 -7.71 21.16 -27.49
N LEU A 299 -7.04 22.08 -26.81
CA LEU A 299 -5.72 21.83 -26.22
C LEU A 299 -5.77 20.71 -25.16
N GLN A 300 -6.77 20.73 -24.27
CA GLN A 300 -6.99 19.66 -23.29
C GLN A 300 -7.15 18.28 -23.96
N LYS A 301 -7.97 18.18 -25.02
CA LYS A 301 -8.14 16.94 -25.81
C LYS A 301 -6.82 16.48 -26.45
N VAL A 302 -6.09 17.40 -27.09
CA VAL A 302 -4.78 17.10 -27.73
C VAL A 302 -3.74 16.63 -26.71
N LYS A 303 -3.82 17.10 -25.45
CA LYS A 303 -2.92 16.72 -24.35
C LYS A 303 -3.38 15.48 -23.57
N GLY A 304 -4.61 15.00 -23.79
CA GLY A 304 -5.19 13.91 -22.99
C GLY A 304 -5.54 14.31 -21.55
N ILE A 305 -5.84 15.58 -21.31
CA ILE A 305 -6.06 16.16 -19.97
C ILE A 305 -7.56 16.37 -19.74
N GLU A 306 -8.16 15.58 -18.85
CA GLU A 306 -9.59 15.67 -18.50
C GLU A 306 -9.88 16.82 -17.50
N GLY A 307 -8.94 17.16 -16.62
CA GLY A 307 -9.14 18.15 -15.56
C GLY A 307 -9.16 19.59 -16.07
N SER A 308 -10.11 20.38 -15.55
CA SER A 308 -10.31 21.78 -15.93
C SER A 308 -9.34 22.74 -15.24
N GLY A 309 -8.97 23.80 -15.97
CA GLY A 309 -8.12 24.89 -15.50
C GLY A 309 -6.64 24.73 -15.84
N VAL A 310 -5.84 25.69 -15.36
CA VAL A 310 -4.39 25.76 -15.54
C VAL A 310 -3.74 25.90 -14.17
N ALA A 311 -2.62 25.24 -13.91
CA ALA A 311 -1.91 25.34 -12.62
C ALA A 311 -0.41 25.60 -12.83
N PHE A 312 0.25 26.19 -11.83
CA PHE A 312 1.68 26.51 -11.94
C PHE A 312 2.55 25.26 -11.87
N PHE A 313 2.30 24.39 -10.89
CA PHE A 313 2.77 23.02 -10.89
C PHE A 313 1.53 22.12 -10.79
N PRO A 314 0.94 21.66 -11.91
CA PRO A 314 -0.25 20.82 -11.85
C PRO A 314 -0.07 19.58 -10.98
N PRO A 315 -1.07 19.19 -10.18
CA PRO A 315 -1.06 17.87 -9.54
C PRO A 315 -1.31 16.78 -10.59
N SER A 316 -0.92 15.56 -10.27
CA SER A 316 -1.02 14.42 -11.19
C SER A 316 -2.37 13.71 -11.09
N THR A 317 -2.71 12.96 -12.14
CA THR A 317 -3.86 12.05 -12.15
C THR A 317 -3.48 10.66 -11.64
N SER A 318 -4.48 9.85 -11.34
CA SER A 318 -4.32 8.44 -10.99
C SER A 318 -5.52 7.65 -11.52
N ARG A 319 -5.37 6.37 -11.84
CA ARG A 319 -6.45 5.57 -12.47
C ARG A 319 -7.73 5.49 -11.64
N GLU A 320 -7.59 5.51 -10.32
CA GLU A 320 -8.70 5.58 -9.37
C GLU A 320 -9.40 6.94 -9.42
N THR A 321 -8.64 8.02 -9.61
CA THR A 321 -9.17 9.39 -9.75
C THR A 321 -9.86 9.56 -11.11
N GLU A 322 -9.21 9.14 -12.20
CA GLU A 322 -9.80 9.06 -13.55
C GLU A 322 -11.13 8.28 -13.54
N LEU A 323 -11.26 7.22 -12.71
CA LEU A 323 -12.51 6.46 -12.57
C LEU A 323 -13.55 7.17 -11.69
N ILE A 324 -13.17 7.64 -10.50
CA ILE A 324 -14.09 8.26 -9.54
C ILE A 324 -14.74 9.50 -10.17
N ASP A 325 -13.97 10.33 -10.87
CA ASP A 325 -14.49 11.53 -11.54
C ASP A 325 -15.45 11.19 -12.70
N ARG A 326 -15.22 10.05 -13.39
CA ARG A 326 -16.11 9.55 -14.46
C ARG A 326 -17.37 8.83 -13.96
N LEU A 327 -17.29 8.11 -12.82
CA LEU A 327 -18.45 7.46 -12.20
C LEU A 327 -19.35 8.44 -11.43
N PHE A 328 -18.74 9.48 -10.84
CA PHE A 328 -19.42 10.41 -9.93
C PHE A 328 -19.26 11.90 -10.33
N PRO A 329 -19.53 12.29 -11.59
CA PRO A 329 -19.32 13.65 -12.10
C PRO A 329 -20.25 14.70 -11.45
N LEU A 330 -21.29 14.26 -10.73
CA LEU A 330 -22.21 15.11 -9.95
C LEU A 330 -22.05 14.91 -8.43
N GLY A 331 -20.95 14.28 -8.00
CA GLY A 331 -20.71 13.89 -6.61
C GLY A 331 -21.14 12.46 -6.29
N VAL A 332 -20.68 11.96 -5.13
CA VAL A 332 -20.83 10.56 -4.73
C VAL A 332 -22.19 10.32 -4.06
N PRO A 333 -22.98 9.33 -4.51
CA PRO A 333 -24.25 8.96 -3.88
C PRO A 333 -24.11 8.52 -2.42
N GLU A 334 -25.19 8.71 -1.67
CA GLU A 334 -25.34 8.16 -0.32
C GLU A 334 -25.36 6.62 -0.38
N GLY A 335 -24.61 5.97 0.52
CA GLY A 335 -24.48 4.51 0.56
C GLY A 335 -23.57 3.88 -0.51
N ALA A 336 -23.11 4.61 -1.53
CA ALA A 336 -22.09 4.10 -2.46
C ALA A 336 -20.78 3.74 -1.72
N ASN A 337 -19.96 2.83 -2.26
CA ASN A 337 -18.66 2.46 -1.70
C ASN A 337 -17.58 2.55 -2.79
N LEU A 338 -16.70 3.54 -2.72
CA LEU A 338 -15.82 3.90 -3.84
C LEU A 338 -14.79 2.80 -4.15
N LEU A 339 -14.30 2.11 -3.12
CA LEU A 339 -13.46 0.95 -3.29
C LEU A 339 -14.17 -0.19 -4.05
N ARG A 340 -15.43 -0.49 -3.74
CA ARG A 340 -16.19 -1.56 -4.41
C ARG A 340 -16.35 -1.28 -5.90
N GLU A 341 -16.70 -0.05 -6.25
CA GLU A 341 -16.87 0.35 -7.66
C GLU A 341 -15.54 0.29 -8.43
N LEU A 342 -14.44 0.74 -7.82
CA LEU A 342 -13.09 0.59 -8.37
C LEU A 342 -12.73 -0.88 -8.61
N VAL A 343 -12.96 -1.75 -7.63
CA VAL A 343 -12.70 -3.18 -7.73
C VAL A 343 -13.57 -3.83 -8.81
N GLN A 344 -14.85 -3.46 -8.92
CA GLN A 344 -15.74 -3.96 -9.98
C GLN A 344 -15.30 -3.49 -11.36
N ALA A 345 -14.92 -2.22 -11.53
CA ALA A 345 -14.42 -1.68 -12.80
C ALA A 345 -13.09 -2.32 -13.23
N ILE A 346 -12.20 -2.66 -12.30
CA ILE A 346 -10.97 -3.43 -12.60
C ILE A 346 -11.34 -4.86 -12.99
N ARG A 347 -12.21 -5.54 -12.22
CA ARG A 347 -12.61 -6.93 -12.51
C ARG A 347 -13.43 -7.09 -13.80
N SER A 348 -14.10 -6.05 -14.27
CA SER A 348 -14.82 -6.05 -15.56
C SER A 348 -13.97 -5.61 -16.75
N GLY A 349 -12.71 -5.22 -16.54
CA GLY A 349 -11.85 -4.66 -17.59
C GLY A 349 -12.18 -3.21 -18.00
N ASN A 350 -13.08 -2.52 -17.29
CA ASN A 350 -13.37 -1.10 -17.53
C ASN A 350 -12.21 -0.19 -17.08
N VAL A 351 -11.36 -0.66 -16.16
CA VAL A 351 -10.10 -0.03 -15.77
C VAL A 351 -8.96 -1.02 -15.93
N ASP A 352 -8.12 -0.79 -16.94
CA ASP A 352 -6.83 -1.45 -17.07
C ASP A 352 -5.77 -0.70 -16.23
N LEU A 353 -5.12 -1.45 -15.34
CA LEU A 353 -4.04 -0.99 -14.47
C LEU A 353 -2.66 -1.12 -15.14
N THR A 354 -2.57 -1.67 -16.36
CA THR A 354 -1.30 -1.82 -17.08
C THR A 354 -0.66 -0.44 -17.35
N PRO A 355 0.62 -0.23 -16.98
CA PRO A 355 1.30 1.04 -17.20
C PRO A 355 1.44 1.36 -18.69
N ARG A 356 1.18 2.62 -19.03
CA ARG A 356 1.24 3.17 -20.39
C ARG A 356 2.60 3.81 -20.66
N ALA A 357 2.87 4.23 -21.90
CA ALA A 357 4.13 4.88 -22.25
C ALA A 357 4.31 6.25 -21.52
N GLU A 358 3.20 6.95 -21.27
CA GLU A 358 3.14 8.21 -20.52
C GLU A 358 3.14 8.02 -19.00
N SER A 359 2.75 6.85 -18.47
CA SER A 359 2.62 6.57 -17.03
C SER A 359 3.87 6.93 -16.21
N GLY A 360 3.64 7.37 -14.97
CA GLY A 360 4.69 7.54 -13.98
C GLY A 360 4.83 6.29 -13.12
N TRP A 361 5.65 6.38 -12.07
CA TRP A 361 5.92 5.24 -11.20
C TRP A 361 4.70 4.76 -10.41
N TYR A 362 3.76 5.66 -10.08
CA TYR A 362 2.55 5.30 -9.34
C TYR A 362 1.72 4.22 -10.07
N ASP A 363 1.53 4.33 -11.38
CA ASP A 363 0.86 3.28 -12.18
C ASP A 363 1.63 1.94 -12.11
N HIS A 364 2.96 1.95 -12.16
CA HIS A 364 3.77 0.73 -11.97
C HIS A 364 3.61 0.11 -10.58
N GLN A 365 3.38 0.94 -9.54
CA GLN A 365 3.06 0.47 -8.20
C GLN A 365 1.64 -0.15 -8.18
N VAL A 366 0.61 0.55 -8.66
CA VAL A 366 -0.77 0.03 -8.63
C VAL A 366 -0.93 -1.24 -9.48
N TYR A 367 -0.22 -1.33 -10.62
CA TYR A 367 -0.18 -2.55 -11.45
C TYR A 367 0.32 -3.79 -10.70
N ALA A 368 1.20 -3.63 -9.71
CA ALA A 368 1.63 -4.76 -8.87
C ALA A 368 0.48 -5.29 -8.00
N LEU A 369 -0.39 -4.41 -7.48
CA LEU A 369 -1.53 -4.79 -6.64
C LEU A 369 -2.66 -5.48 -7.41
N GLN A 370 -2.73 -5.34 -8.75
CA GLN A 370 -3.77 -5.96 -9.59
C GLN A 370 -3.92 -7.48 -9.32
N THR A 371 -2.83 -8.19 -9.06
CA THR A 371 -2.84 -9.65 -8.81
C THR A 371 -3.52 -10.04 -7.49
N MET A 372 -3.82 -9.08 -6.61
CA MET A 372 -4.60 -9.29 -5.39
C MET A 372 -6.12 -9.25 -5.65
N LEU A 373 -6.55 -8.58 -6.73
CA LEU A 373 -7.95 -8.58 -7.18
C LEU A 373 -8.24 -9.67 -8.22
N LEU A 374 -7.23 -9.96 -9.04
CA LEU A 374 -7.26 -10.88 -10.17
C LEU A 374 -6.09 -11.87 -10.04
N PRO A 375 -6.10 -12.80 -9.08
CA PRO A 375 -5.03 -13.81 -8.94
C PRO A 375 -4.87 -14.71 -10.16
N GLU A 376 -5.90 -14.83 -11.01
CA GLU A 376 -5.86 -15.42 -12.36
C GLU A 376 -4.95 -14.68 -13.35
N MET A 377 -4.60 -13.43 -13.08
CA MET A 377 -3.62 -12.64 -13.85
C MET A 377 -2.18 -12.76 -13.30
N GLY A 378 -1.95 -13.65 -12.33
CA GLY A 378 -0.64 -14.00 -11.81
C GLY A 378 -0.07 -15.27 -12.44
N GLU A 379 1.24 -15.28 -12.71
CA GLU A 379 2.01 -16.44 -13.18
C GLU A 379 1.84 -17.67 -12.23
N GLU A 380 1.60 -17.41 -10.94
CA GLU A 380 1.31 -18.37 -9.88
C GLU A 380 -0.08 -19.04 -9.93
N HIS A 381 -1.02 -18.60 -10.78
CA HIS A 381 -2.41 -19.10 -10.74
C HIS A 381 -2.52 -20.64 -10.83
N ASN A 382 -1.72 -21.27 -11.67
CA ASN A 382 -1.70 -22.73 -11.84
C ASN A 382 -1.11 -23.49 -10.64
N LYS A 383 -0.36 -22.80 -9.77
CA LYS A 383 0.33 -23.38 -8.60
C LYS A 383 -0.49 -23.30 -7.33
N LEU A 384 -1.47 -22.40 -7.27
CA LEU A 384 -2.26 -22.10 -6.10
C LEU A 384 -3.74 -22.43 -6.32
N LEU A 385 -4.38 -23.09 -5.35
CA LEU A 385 -5.82 -23.31 -5.30
C LEU A 385 -6.43 -22.42 -4.21
N LEU A 386 -6.97 -21.28 -4.64
CA LEU A 386 -7.40 -20.21 -3.74
C LEU A 386 -8.87 -20.37 -3.32
N THR A 387 -9.09 -20.45 -2.02
CA THR A 387 -10.43 -20.43 -1.42
C THR A 387 -11.06 -19.04 -1.46
N LYS A 388 -12.40 -18.96 -1.35
CA LYS A 388 -13.17 -17.72 -1.23
C LYS A 388 -12.71 -16.87 -0.03
N SER A 389 -12.39 -17.49 1.10
CA SER A 389 -11.87 -16.82 2.30
C SER A 389 -10.52 -16.14 2.01
N TYR A 390 -9.60 -16.85 1.36
CA TYR A 390 -8.30 -16.29 0.97
C TYR A 390 -8.43 -15.19 -0.08
N LYS A 391 -9.28 -15.37 -1.10
CA LYS A 391 -9.59 -14.34 -2.13
C LYS A 391 -10.19 -13.08 -1.51
N LYS A 392 -11.12 -13.21 -0.56
CA LYS A 392 -11.67 -12.08 0.19
C LYS A 392 -10.58 -11.35 0.99
N ARG A 393 -9.66 -12.08 1.62
CA ARG A 393 -8.51 -11.48 2.32
C ARG A 393 -7.52 -10.80 1.34
N MET A 394 -7.37 -11.29 0.11
CA MET A 394 -6.57 -10.60 -0.94
C MET A 394 -7.22 -9.27 -1.35
N LEU A 395 -8.56 -9.23 -1.43
CA LEU A 395 -9.33 -7.99 -1.65
C LEU A 395 -9.20 -7.00 -0.48
N GLU A 396 -9.24 -7.48 0.77
CA GLU A 396 -8.96 -6.66 1.96
C GLU A 396 -7.50 -6.14 1.97
N ALA A 397 -6.54 -6.95 1.54
CA ALA A 397 -5.15 -6.53 1.38
C ALA A 397 -5.02 -5.44 0.30
N PHE A 398 -5.59 -5.63 -0.89
CA PHE A 398 -5.62 -4.62 -1.95
C PHE A 398 -6.12 -3.26 -1.43
N ALA A 399 -7.23 -3.26 -0.68
CA ALA A 399 -7.85 -2.07 -0.12
C ALA A 399 -6.91 -1.29 0.82
N ALA A 400 -6.22 -1.99 1.71
CA ALA A 400 -5.22 -1.38 2.59
C ALA A 400 -4.01 -0.86 1.80
N LEU A 401 -3.50 -1.65 0.85
CA LEU A 401 -2.25 -1.31 0.15
C LEU A 401 -2.43 -0.18 -0.88
N ILE A 402 -3.58 -0.08 -1.56
CA ILE A 402 -3.88 1.06 -2.43
C ILE A 402 -4.09 2.34 -1.62
N THR A 403 -4.69 2.25 -0.41
CA THR A 403 -4.78 3.37 0.54
C THR A 403 -3.39 3.85 0.95
N LYS A 404 -2.51 2.92 1.30
CA LYS A 404 -1.12 3.23 1.71
C LYS A 404 -0.29 3.79 0.56
N ARG A 405 -0.44 3.29 -0.66
CA ARG A 405 0.25 3.82 -1.85
C ARG A 405 -0.29 5.20 -2.27
N ARG A 406 -1.56 5.54 -1.98
CA ARG A 406 -2.09 6.92 -2.10
C ARG A 406 -1.59 7.88 -1.01
N GLU A 407 -1.17 7.39 0.17
CA GLU A 407 -0.52 8.24 1.19
C GLU A 407 0.92 8.66 0.78
N THR A 408 1.57 7.86 -0.07
CA THR A 408 3.04 7.67 -0.03
C THR A 408 3.48 6.71 -1.16
N HIS A 409 4.42 6.97 -2.08
CA HIS A 409 5.29 8.11 -2.38
C HIS A 409 6.56 8.37 -1.50
N ALA A 410 7.58 7.45 -1.36
CA ALA A 410 9.00 7.70 -0.85
C ALA A 410 9.93 6.52 -0.27
N ARG A 411 11.11 6.18 -0.82
CA ARG A 411 11.93 4.93 -0.55
C ARG A 411 13.21 4.89 0.42
N GLN A 412 13.89 3.73 0.68
CA GLN A 412 14.59 3.24 1.96
C GLN A 412 15.57 1.93 1.92
N LEU A 413 16.44 1.55 2.92
CA LEU A 413 17.05 0.17 3.33
C LEU A 413 18.51 -0.32 2.89
N ALA A 414 19.33 -1.36 3.35
CA ALA A 414 19.31 -2.68 4.15
C ALA A 414 20.70 -3.32 4.63
N LYS A 415 21.13 -4.63 4.75
CA LYS A 415 20.77 -6.08 4.36
C LYS A 415 21.62 -7.24 5.10
N SER A 416 21.48 -8.58 4.77
CA SER A 416 22.25 -9.86 5.14
C SER A 416 22.04 -10.62 6.53
N ALA A 417 22.22 -11.94 6.90
CA ALA A 417 23.11 -13.14 6.60
C ALA A 417 22.59 -14.58 7.14
N ILE A 418 23.26 -15.77 6.92
CA ILE A 418 22.81 -17.23 7.15
C ILE A 418 23.88 -18.33 7.59
N ALA A 419 23.51 -19.60 7.98
CA ALA A 419 24.35 -20.87 8.07
C ALA A 419 23.55 -22.25 8.03
N SER A 420 24.19 -23.46 7.95
CA SER A 420 23.55 -24.80 7.61
C SER A 420 24.24 -26.15 8.10
N ALA A 421 23.59 -27.35 8.00
CA ALA A 421 24.21 -28.73 8.08
C ALA A 421 23.31 -30.00 7.74
N GLU A 422 23.94 -31.07 7.21
CA GLU A 422 23.76 -32.57 7.33
C GLU A 422 22.51 -33.45 6.90
N MET A 423 22.65 -34.79 7.06
CA MET A 423 21.93 -35.95 6.43
C MET A 423 20.87 -36.68 7.34
N PRO A 424 20.04 -37.62 6.83
CA PRO A 424 18.66 -37.76 7.35
C PRO A 424 18.10 -39.15 7.72
N ARG A 425 16.78 -39.16 7.94
CA ARG A 425 15.87 -40.30 8.13
C ARG A 425 14.76 -40.33 7.05
N GLU A 426 13.82 -41.25 7.19
CA GLU A 426 12.58 -41.24 6.41
C GLU A 426 11.67 -40.07 6.82
N LEU A 427 11.01 -39.43 5.85
CA LEU A 427 10.08 -38.33 6.09
C LEU A 427 8.65 -38.86 6.25
N ASP A 428 8.03 -38.58 7.39
CA ASP A 428 6.60 -38.83 7.65
C ASP A 428 5.74 -37.56 7.66
N ASP A 429 6.37 -36.39 7.48
CA ASP A 429 5.72 -35.08 7.59
C ASP A 429 6.17 -34.11 6.47
N ILE A 430 5.36 -34.02 5.42
CA ILE A 430 5.64 -33.24 4.21
C ILE A 430 4.57 -32.16 4.06
N ARG A 431 4.98 -30.90 4.22
CA ARG A 431 4.09 -29.72 4.24
C ARG A 431 4.57 -28.66 3.23
N PRO A 432 3.70 -27.77 2.73
CA PRO A 432 4.13 -26.60 1.97
C PRO A 432 5.09 -25.74 2.80
N ARG A 433 6.28 -25.50 2.25
CA ARG A 433 7.39 -24.83 2.93
C ARG A 433 7.40 -23.35 2.55
N LEU A 434 6.45 -22.58 3.09
CA LEU A 434 6.37 -21.13 2.84
C LEU A 434 7.34 -20.36 3.76
N ARG A 435 8.19 -19.51 3.18
CA ARG A 435 9.00 -18.48 3.87
C ARG A 435 8.37 -17.09 3.76
N VAL A 436 7.44 -16.94 2.83
CA VAL A 436 6.71 -15.71 2.53
C VAL A 436 5.31 -16.07 2.03
N GLU A 437 4.34 -15.16 2.18
CA GLU A 437 3.06 -15.28 1.49
C GLU A 437 3.26 -15.37 -0.04
N PRO A 438 2.73 -16.39 -0.73
CA PRO A 438 3.12 -16.71 -2.10
C PRO A 438 2.41 -15.82 -3.13
N CYS A 439 2.97 -14.63 -3.36
CA CYS A 439 2.50 -13.66 -4.36
C CYS A 439 3.64 -13.26 -5.32
N PRO A 440 4.28 -14.21 -6.03
CA PRO A 440 5.46 -13.93 -6.84
C PRO A 440 5.20 -12.87 -7.93
N SER A 441 4.04 -12.84 -8.59
CA SER A 441 3.78 -11.78 -9.59
C SER A 441 3.75 -10.38 -8.98
N TYR A 442 3.27 -10.23 -7.74
CA TYR A 442 3.32 -8.97 -7.02
C TYR A 442 4.77 -8.57 -6.70
N TYR A 443 5.60 -9.51 -6.22
CA TYR A 443 7.01 -9.22 -5.92
C TYR A 443 7.79 -8.83 -7.18
N LEU A 444 7.59 -9.53 -8.30
CA LEU A 444 8.21 -9.24 -9.59
C LEU A 444 7.76 -7.89 -10.18
N ARG A 445 6.45 -7.61 -10.20
CA ARG A 445 5.92 -6.30 -10.66
C ARG A 445 6.45 -5.15 -9.79
N THR A 446 6.60 -5.38 -8.49
CA THR A 446 7.18 -4.39 -7.55
C THR A 446 8.68 -4.18 -7.81
N ALA A 447 9.48 -5.23 -8.04
CA ALA A 447 10.88 -5.12 -8.44
C ALA A 447 11.06 -4.35 -9.76
N ARG A 448 10.23 -4.66 -10.75
CA ARG A 448 10.15 -3.94 -12.04
C ARG A 448 9.83 -2.45 -11.86
N SER A 449 9.00 -2.08 -10.88
CA SER A 449 8.72 -0.67 -10.55
C SER A 449 9.95 0.08 -10.04
N TYR A 450 10.84 -0.60 -9.29
CA TYR A 450 12.08 0.01 -8.79
C TYR A 450 13.13 0.14 -9.89
N ALA A 451 13.25 -0.87 -10.76
CA ALA A 451 14.10 -0.78 -11.95
C ALA A 451 13.65 0.35 -12.89
N PHE A 452 12.33 0.58 -13.04
CA PHE A 452 11.81 1.75 -13.77
C PHE A 452 12.27 3.07 -13.12
N LEU A 453 12.05 3.22 -11.80
CA LEU A 453 12.44 4.43 -11.07
C LEU A 453 13.95 4.70 -11.17
N GLU A 454 14.77 3.69 -10.95
CA GLU A 454 16.24 3.81 -10.94
C GLU A 454 16.76 4.29 -12.29
N ASN A 455 16.24 3.74 -13.39
CA ASN A 455 16.56 4.21 -14.74
C ASN A 455 16.08 5.65 -14.98
N PHE A 456 14.85 5.99 -14.60
CA PHE A 456 14.29 7.34 -14.74
C PHE A 456 15.08 8.40 -13.94
N LEU A 457 15.35 8.13 -12.66
CA LEU A 457 16.10 9.02 -11.78
C LEU A 457 17.55 9.17 -12.25
N THR A 458 18.20 8.08 -12.65
CA THR A 458 19.59 8.11 -13.15
C THR A 458 19.68 8.87 -14.47
N ALA A 459 18.72 8.71 -15.37
CA ALA A 459 18.66 9.44 -16.63
C ALA A 459 18.36 10.94 -16.47
N THR A 460 17.60 11.33 -15.43
CA THR A 460 17.14 12.73 -15.26
C THR A 460 18.01 13.56 -14.30
N LEU A 461 18.50 12.95 -13.21
CA LEU A 461 19.35 13.63 -12.22
C LEU A 461 20.84 13.28 -12.36
N GLY A 462 21.17 12.15 -12.98
CA GLY A 462 22.53 11.60 -13.03
C GLY A 462 22.92 10.86 -11.75
N GLU A 463 23.65 9.74 -11.92
CA GLU A 463 24.12 8.89 -10.81
C GLU A 463 24.88 9.68 -9.73
N LYS A 464 25.72 10.64 -10.15
CA LYS A 464 26.47 11.52 -9.24
C LYS A 464 25.55 12.28 -8.29
N THR A 465 24.45 12.83 -8.79
CA THR A 465 23.50 13.62 -8.00
C THR A 465 22.73 12.72 -7.03
N LEU A 466 22.28 11.54 -7.50
CA LEU A 466 21.61 10.56 -6.64
C LEU A 466 22.47 10.09 -5.47
N LYS A 467 23.80 9.99 -5.66
CA LYS A 467 24.76 9.66 -4.59
C LYS A 467 25.02 10.82 -3.60
N THR A 468 24.45 12.01 -3.82
CA THR A 468 24.44 13.12 -2.83
C THR A 468 23.13 13.26 -2.08
N ILE A 469 22.06 12.57 -2.52
CA ILE A 469 20.76 12.55 -1.87
C ILE A 469 20.71 11.32 -0.95
N HIS A 470 20.11 11.46 0.23
CA HIS A 470 19.90 10.39 1.20
C HIS A 470 18.40 10.30 1.50
N GLY A 471 17.83 9.09 1.62
CA GLY A 471 16.43 8.94 2.00
C GLY A 471 16.17 9.51 3.40
N LEU A 472 14.94 9.98 3.66
CA LEU A 472 14.56 10.49 4.97
C LEU A 472 13.75 9.46 5.76
N ARG A 473 13.65 9.67 7.08
CA ARG A 473 12.69 9.08 8.03
C ARG A 473 12.18 10.19 8.94
N GLN A 474 11.19 9.90 9.80
CA GLN A 474 10.81 10.83 10.87
C GLN A 474 12.00 11.16 11.81
N ALA A 475 12.96 10.25 11.96
CA ALA A 475 14.18 10.43 12.73
C ALA A 475 15.30 11.23 12.02
N GLY A 476 15.14 11.60 10.75
CA GLY A 476 16.15 12.31 9.95
C GLY A 476 16.64 11.52 8.72
N ALA A 477 17.76 11.94 8.13
CA ALA A 477 18.34 11.30 6.95
C ALA A 477 18.95 9.92 7.27
N GLN A 478 19.03 9.07 6.23
CA GLN A 478 19.66 7.75 6.31
C GLN A 478 21.16 7.79 6.03
N GLN A 479 21.86 6.73 6.44
CA GLN A 479 23.30 6.60 6.23
C GLN A 479 23.63 6.32 4.76
N ASP A 480 22.91 5.40 4.14
CA ASP A 480 23.02 5.12 2.71
C ASP A 480 22.47 6.27 1.85
N ASN A 481 23.01 6.40 0.64
CA ASN A 481 22.52 7.32 -0.37
C ASN A 481 21.36 6.71 -1.16
N LEU A 482 20.64 7.57 -1.89
CA LEU A 482 19.40 7.22 -2.58
C LEU A 482 19.54 6.10 -3.61
N ALA A 483 20.66 6.08 -4.35
CA ALA A 483 20.92 5.05 -5.35
C ALA A 483 21.20 3.69 -4.68
N THR A 484 21.91 3.69 -3.55
CA THR A 484 22.17 2.49 -2.76
C THR A 484 20.88 1.93 -2.14
N GLU A 485 20.07 2.76 -1.47
CA GLU A 485 18.77 2.32 -0.89
C GLU A 485 17.83 1.75 -1.97
N LEU A 486 17.78 2.37 -3.16
CA LEU A 486 16.94 1.93 -4.27
C LEU A 486 17.39 0.60 -4.89
N ALA A 487 18.68 0.45 -5.21
CA ALA A 487 19.22 -0.78 -5.77
C ALA A 487 19.05 -1.97 -4.80
N ILE A 488 19.33 -1.76 -3.51
CA ILE A 488 19.13 -2.74 -2.43
C ILE A 488 17.71 -3.32 -2.43
N GLN A 489 16.72 -2.52 -2.83
CA GLN A 489 15.30 -2.85 -2.77
C GLN A 489 14.72 -3.41 -4.08
N ARG A 490 15.17 -2.92 -5.24
CA ARG A 490 15.07 -3.67 -6.51
C ARG A 490 15.49 -5.11 -6.29
N ASP A 491 16.68 -5.30 -5.73
CA ASP A 491 17.30 -6.61 -5.55
C ASP A 491 16.64 -7.42 -4.42
N ARG A 492 16.05 -6.77 -3.41
CA ARG A 492 15.20 -7.48 -2.43
C ARG A 492 13.95 -8.05 -3.09
N PHE A 493 13.25 -7.27 -3.90
CA PHE A 493 11.99 -7.71 -4.47
C PHE A 493 12.18 -8.76 -5.58
N TYR A 494 13.30 -8.73 -6.33
CA TYR A 494 13.72 -9.88 -7.12
C TYR A 494 14.04 -11.10 -6.26
N GLY A 495 14.71 -10.94 -5.13
CA GLY A 495 14.95 -12.05 -4.19
C GLY A 495 13.67 -12.64 -3.61
N LEU A 496 12.70 -11.81 -3.21
CA LEU A 496 11.38 -12.24 -2.74
C LEU A 496 10.58 -12.97 -3.83
N TYR A 497 10.66 -12.53 -5.08
CA TYR A 497 10.11 -13.26 -6.23
C TYR A 497 10.73 -14.66 -6.34
N LEU A 498 12.06 -14.76 -6.35
CA LEU A 498 12.77 -16.03 -6.51
C LEU A 498 12.49 -17.00 -5.36
N ILE A 499 12.46 -16.50 -4.11
CA ILE A 499 12.06 -17.24 -2.91
C ILE A 499 10.62 -17.74 -3.02
N SER A 500 9.69 -16.86 -3.39
CA SER A 500 8.26 -17.19 -3.51
C SER A 500 7.97 -18.16 -4.66
N CYS A 501 8.78 -18.15 -5.72
CA CYS A 501 8.71 -19.10 -6.82
C CYS A 501 9.20 -20.49 -6.38
N GLU A 502 10.35 -20.57 -5.70
CA GLU A 502 10.87 -21.82 -5.15
C GLU A 502 9.93 -22.44 -4.11
N ASP A 503 9.36 -21.61 -3.22
CA ASP A 503 8.43 -22.03 -2.17
C ASP A 503 7.20 -22.78 -2.69
N ILE A 504 6.76 -22.49 -3.93
CA ILE A 504 5.59 -23.11 -4.57
C ILE A 504 5.93 -24.01 -5.77
N GLY A 505 7.21 -24.13 -6.15
CA GLY A 505 7.62 -24.84 -7.37
C GLY A 505 7.17 -24.16 -8.67
N HIS A 506 7.28 -22.84 -8.75
CA HIS A 506 7.11 -22.06 -9.98
C HIS A 506 8.48 -21.75 -10.62
N LYS A 507 8.57 -21.74 -11.95
CA LYS A 507 9.82 -21.48 -12.69
C LYS A 507 9.97 -19.97 -12.94
N PRO A 508 11.02 -19.29 -12.42
CA PRO A 508 11.15 -17.85 -12.56
C PRO A 508 11.23 -17.35 -14.01
N ALA A 509 10.45 -16.31 -14.33
CA ALA A 509 10.32 -15.68 -15.64
C ALA A 509 10.95 -14.27 -15.68
N LEU A 510 12.22 -14.17 -15.25
CA LEU A 510 13.03 -12.96 -15.42
C LEU A 510 13.44 -12.77 -16.89
N LYS A 511 13.43 -11.53 -17.37
CA LYS A 511 14.00 -11.18 -18.69
C LYS A 511 15.53 -11.21 -18.64
N ASN A 512 16.17 -11.33 -19.80
CA ASN A 512 17.63 -11.25 -19.90
C ASN A 512 18.14 -9.90 -19.36
N GLY A 513 18.99 -9.94 -18.34
CA GLY A 513 19.55 -8.75 -17.67
C GLY A 513 18.60 -8.01 -16.72
N GLU A 514 17.42 -8.56 -16.39
CA GLU A 514 16.43 -7.86 -15.56
C GLU A 514 16.85 -7.72 -14.09
N ALA A 515 17.58 -8.71 -13.58
CA ALA A 515 18.34 -8.67 -12.34
C ALA A 515 19.80 -9.02 -12.68
N MET A 516 20.77 -8.22 -12.22
CA MET A 516 22.18 -8.39 -12.60
C MET A 516 22.80 -9.67 -12.02
N ASP A 517 22.40 -10.03 -10.80
CA ASP A 517 22.76 -11.28 -10.14
C ASP A 517 21.52 -11.81 -9.39
N PRO A 518 20.77 -12.75 -10.00
CA PRO A 518 19.59 -13.35 -9.37
C PRO A 518 19.91 -14.11 -8.06
N GLU A 519 21.11 -14.68 -7.92
CA GLU A 519 21.47 -15.48 -6.75
C GLU A 519 21.84 -14.58 -5.57
N ALA A 520 22.57 -13.49 -5.80
CA ALA A 520 22.78 -12.45 -4.81
C ALA A 520 21.46 -11.78 -4.39
N CYS A 521 20.51 -11.60 -5.32
CA CYS A 521 19.16 -11.13 -4.99
C CYS A 521 18.44 -12.11 -4.05
N TYR A 522 18.40 -13.41 -4.41
CA TYR A 522 17.81 -14.47 -3.60
C TYR A 522 18.44 -14.55 -2.20
N GLN A 523 19.77 -14.71 -2.13
CA GLN A 523 20.49 -14.88 -0.87
C GLN A 523 20.26 -13.68 0.06
N ALA A 524 20.43 -12.46 -0.45
CA ALA A 524 20.29 -11.25 0.35
C ALA A 524 18.83 -10.91 0.72
N ALA A 525 17.83 -11.56 0.10
CA ALA A 525 16.44 -11.53 0.54
C ALA A 525 16.14 -12.62 1.58
N ALA A 526 16.67 -13.84 1.42
CA ALA A 526 16.52 -14.94 2.38
C ALA A 526 17.16 -14.57 3.73
N ASP A 527 18.40 -14.09 3.68
CA ASP A 527 19.13 -13.43 4.78
C ASP A 527 18.33 -12.35 5.51
N TRP A 528 17.51 -11.60 4.78
CA TRP A 528 16.77 -10.47 5.31
C TRP A 528 15.48 -10.94 6.01
N LEU A 529 14.83 -11.97 5.47
CA LEU A 529 13.67 -12.60 6.11
C LEU A 529 14.02 -13.21 7.48
N THR A 530 15.24 -13.73 7.69
CA THR A 530 15.66 -14.25 9.01
C THR A 530 15.79 -13.17 10.09
N LYS A 531 15.91 -11.89 9.71
CA LYS A 531 16.07 -10.74 10.62
C LYS A 531 14.86 -9.80 10.63
N LEU A 532 13.74 -10.25 10.07
CA LEU A 532 12.55 -9.42 9.84
C LEU A 532 11.89 -8.91 11.13
N ALA A 533 12.09 -9.57 12.28
CA ALA A 533 11.58 -9.10 13.57
C ALA A 533 12.33 -7.86 14.10
N ASP A 534 13.62 -7.73 13.79
CA ASP A 534 14.48 -6.64 14.25
C ASP A 534 14.49 -5.42 13.31
N GLU A 535 13.95 -5.60 12.12
CA GLU A 535 13.94 -4.67 11.01
C GLU A 535 13.28 -3.31 11.35
N ALA A 536 14.08 -2.24 11.30
CA ALA A 536 13.81 -0.92 11.86
C ALA A 536 12.44 -0.38 11.47
N ASP A 537 12.19 -0.16 10.17
CA ASP A 537 10.97 0.51 9.71
C ASP A 537 9.70 -0.38 9.77
N LEU A 538 9.77 -1.61 10.31
CA LEU A 538 8.57 -2.37 10.72
C LEU A 538 8.07 -1.99 12.12
N ALA A 539 8.86 -1.23 12.90
CA ALA A 539 8.42 -0.63 14.15
C ALA A 539 7.43 0.53 13.94
N GLU A 540 7.51 1.20 12.79
CA GLU A 540 6.74 2.40 12.47
C GLU A 540 5.23 2.18 12.50
N ASP A 541 4.53 3.15 13.10
CA ASP A 541 3.09 3.09 13.31
C ASP A 541 2.36 3.37 11.98
N THR A 542 1.72 2.33 11.45
CA THR A 542 1.18 2.28 10.09
C THR A 542 -0.24 2.85 9.97
N ARG A 543 -0.76 3.50 11.01
CA ARG A 543 -2.15 4.00 11.06
C ARG A 543 -2.27 5.31 10.27
N VAL A 544 -3.16 5.32 9.29
CA VAL A 544 -3.32 6.39 8.28
C VAL A 544 -4.79 6.59 7.95
N ALA A 545 -5.21 7.85 7.74
CA ALA A 545 -6.43 8.22 7.04
C ALA A 545 -6.08 9.03 5.78
N VAL A 546 -6.65 8.67 4.63
CA VAL A 546 -6.49 9.38 3.35
C VAL A 546 -7.87 9.87 2.89
N PRO A 547 -8.06 11.17 2.57
CA PRO A 547 -9.30 11.65 1.97
C PRO A 547 -9.41 11.17 0.52
N ILE A 548 -10.55 10.57 0.17
CA ILE A 548 -10.82 10.06 -1.19
C ILE A 548 -11.87 10.86 -1.95
N TYR A 549 -12.74 11.55 -1.22
CA TYR A 549 -13.77 12.45 -1.75
C TYR A 549 -14.09 13.51 -0.69
N ILE A 550 -14.34 14.75 -1.13
CA ILE A 550 -14.73 15.87 -0.27
C ILE A 550 -16.02 16.44 -0.84
N ASP A 551 -17.01 16.66 0.02
CA ASP A 551 -18.29 17.31 -0.29
C ASP A 551 -18.35 18.66 0.46
N PRO A 552 -18.00 19.78 -0.21
CA PRO A 552 -18.07 21.11 0.39
C PRO A 552 -19.47 21.52 0.82
N ALA A 553 -20.51 21.05 0.12
CA ALA A 553 -21.90 21.44 0.35
C ALA A 553 -22.47 20.75 1.60
N ARG A 554 -22.16 19.47 1.82
CA ARG A 554 -22.50 18.74 3.05
C ARG A 554 -21.50 18.95 4.19
N ARG A 555 -20.34 19.57 3.90
CA ARG A 555 -19.18 19.71 4.82
C ARG A 555 -18.61 18.37 5.31
N THR A 556 -18.70 17.32 4.48
CA THR A 556 -18.25 15.96 4.80
C THR A 556 -17.08 15.54 3.92
N THR A 557 -16.19 14.72 4.48
CA THR A 557 -15.11 14.05 3.74
C THR A 557 -15.29 12.55 3.87
N ARG A 558 -15.00 11.81 2.79
CA ARG A 558 -14.87 10.36 2.84
C ARG A 558 -13.41 9.98 2.97
N LEU A 559 -13.12 9.07 3.88
CA LEU A 559 -11.78 8.59 4.21
C LEU A 559 -11.64 7.10 3.87
N TRP A 560 -10.48 6.73 3.35
CA TRP A 560 -9.92 5.38 3.47
C TRP A 560 -8.96 5.37 4.65
N VAL A 561 -9.10 4.39 5.55
CA VAL A 561 -8.36 4.38 6.83
C VAL A 561 -7.78 2.99 7.10
N THR A 562 -6.49 2.93 7.44
CA THR A 562 -5.86 1.77 8.09
C THR A 562 -5.88 1.98 9.60
N LEU A 563 -6.63 1.14 10.31
CA LEU A 563 -6.83 1.25 11.76
C LEU A 563 -5.68 0.68 12.59
N GLY A 564 -4.93 -0.25 11.99
CA GLY A 564 -3.80 -0.96 12.58
C GLY A 564 -3.51 -2.27 11.84
N VAL A 565 -2.68 -3.11 12.44
CA VAL A 565 -2.36 -4.46 11.96
C VAL A 565 -3.04 -5.48 12.88
N ARG A 566 -3.85 -6.38 12.33
CA ARG A 566 -4.38 -7.55 13.03
C ARG A 566 -3.62 -8.81 12.64
N LEU A 567 -3.85 -9.90 13.36
CA LEU A 567 -3.31 -11.21 13.02
C LEU A 567 -4.38 -12.06 12.32
N THR A 568 -3.97 -12.93 11.40
CA THR A 568 -4.91 -13.73 10.60
C THR A 568 -4.30 -15.10 10.32
N LYS A 569 -5.10 -16.16 10.43
CA LYS A 569 -4.66 -17.52 10.15
C LYS A 569 -4.48 -17.75 8.65
N LEU A 570 -3.42 -18.45 8.29
CA LEU A 570 -3.19 -18.96 6.94
C LEU A 570 -2.89 -20.46 7.03
N GLU A 571 -3.72 -21.25 6.38
CA GLU A 571 -3.49 -22.67 6.13
C GLU A 571 -2.92 -22.84 4.72
N ALA A 572 -1.85 -23.61 4.61
CA ALA A 572 -1.28 -24.06 3.34
C ALA A 572 -1.15 -25.59 3.34
N ARG A 573 -1.74 -26.27 2.35
CA ARG A 573 -1.65 -27.72 2.19
C ARG A 573 -1.45 -28.11 0.73
N PHE A 574 -0.77 -29.22 0.46
CA PHE A 574 -0.76 -29.80 -0.88
C PHE A 574 -2.15 -30.35 -1.23
N VAL A 575 -2.62 -30.08 -2.45
CA VAL A 575 -3.81 -30.70 -3.08
C VAL A 575 -3.47 -31.39 -4.41
N ARG A 576 -2.22 -31.26 -4.86
CA ARG A 576 -1.53 -32.16 -5.77
C ARG A 576 -0.12 -32.31 -5.20
N ALA A 577 0.34 -33.54 -5.02
CA ALA A 577 1.56 -33.85 -4.28
C ALA A 577 2.83 -33.27 -4.94
N PRO A 578 3.89 -33.00 -4.16
CA PRO A 578 5.25 -32.88 -4.68
C PRO A 578 5.87 -34.26 -4.93
N ARG A 579 7.05 -34.29 -5.57
CA ARG A 579 7.88 -35.50 -5.67
C ARG A 579 9.12 -35.40 -4.79
N LEU A 580 9.59 -36.55 -4.30
CA LEU A 580 10.83 -36.68 -3.55
C LEU A 580 11.89 -37.46 -4.32
N GLN A 581 13.15 -37.18 -4.04
CA GLN A 581 14.31 -37.94 -4.50
C GLN A 581 15.38 -37.88 -3.38
N PRO A 582 16.11 -38.96 -3.05
CA PRO A 582 17.24 -38.88 -2.13
C PRO A 582 18.28 -37.85 -2.59
N ALA A 583 18.91 -37.09 -1.69
CA ALA A 583 19.74 -35.94 -2.08
C ALA A 583 21.02 -36.27 -2.86
N ASN A 584 21.39 -37.54 -2.96
CA ASN A 584 22.44 -38.04 -3.87
C ASN A 584 22.02 -38.00 -5.36
N GLY A 585 20.72 -37.92 -5.67
CA GLY A 585 20.18 -37.92 -7.02
C GLY A 585 20.23 -39.25 -7.77
N THR A 586 20.50 -40.39 -7.10
CA THR A 586 20.74 -41.69 -7.77
C THR A 586 19.48 -42.51 -8.06
N GLU A 587 18.38 -42.21 -7.38
CA GLU A 587 17.09 -42.90 -7.53
C GLU A 587 16.10 -42.05 -8.37
N PRO A 588 15.07 -42.65 -8.98
CA PRO A 588 14.02 -41.90 -9.65
C PRO A 588 13.23 -41.02 -8.67
N TRP A 589 12.55 -40.00 -9.21
CA TRP A 589 11.58 -39.21 -8.46
C TRP A 589 10.37 -40.06 -8.06
N GLN A 590 10.06 -40.06 -6.77
CA GLN A 590 8.97 -40.81 -6.14
C GLN A 590 7.81 -39.87 -5.82
N GLU A 591 6.57 -40.32 -5.99
CA GLU A 591 5.37 -39.57 -5.59
C GLU A 591 5.15 -39.71 -4.08
N VAL A 592 4.70 -38.64 -3.41
CA VAL A 592 4.45 -38.66 -1.96
C VAL A 592 3.07 -39.22 -1.66
N GLU A 593 3.00 -40.23 -0.80
CA GLU A 593 1.74 -40.82 -0.33
C GLU A 593 0.91 -39.82 0.47
N ASP A 594 -0.40 -39.73 0.20
CA ASP A 594 -1.29 -38.69 0.76
C ASP A 594 -1.25 -38.57 2.29
N TRP A 595 -1.02 -39.67 3.01
CA TRP A 595 -0.98 -39.68 4.48
C TRP A 595 0.26 -38.98 5.06
N LYS A 596 1.33 -38.79 4.27
CA LYS A 596 2.50 -37.99 4.63
C LYS A 596 2.30 -36.49 4.32
N LEU A 597 1.20 -36.09 3.66
CA LEU A 597 0.91 -34.69 3.28
C LEU A 597 0.14 -33.94 4.38
N ASN A 598 0.86 -33.17 5.19
CA ASN A 598 0.29 -32.41 6.30
C ASN A 598 0.06 -30.92 5.97
N THR A 599 -0.81 -30.28 6.75
CA THR A 599 -1.09 -28.83 6.63
C THR A 599 -0.04 -28.01 7.39
N ALA A 600 0.52 -27.00 6.72
CA ALA A 600 1.27 -25.92 7.34
C ALA A 600 0.29 -24.87 7.87
N PHE A 601 0.42 -24.53 9.15
CA PHE A 601 -0.37 -23.50 9.82
C PHE A 601 0.53 -22.31 10.13
N HIS A 602 0.10 -21.14 9.69
CA HIS A 602 0.80 -19.87 9.90
C HIS A 602 -0.14 -18.81 10.46
N VAL A 603 0.45 -17.79 11.07
CA VAL A 603 -0.23 -16.51 11.31
C VAL A 603 0.42 -15.43 10.45
N ILE A 604 -0.38 -14.72 9.66
CA ILE A 604 0.05 -13.58 8.85
C ILE A 604 -0.45 -12.27 9.48
N PRO A 605 0.40 -11.25 9.65
CA PRO A 605 -0.03 -9.91 10.06
C PRO A 605 -0.65 -9.18 8.86
N VAL A 606 -1.88 -8.69 8.97
CA VAL A 606 -2.59 -8.01 7.88
C VAL A 606 -3.19 -6.70 8.36
N ASP A 607 -3.42 -5.78 7.43
CA ASP A 607 -3.98 -4.48 7.74
C ASP A 607 -5.49 -4.54 7.98
N GLU A 608 -5.95 -3.79 8.98
CA GLU A 608 -7.38 -3.57 9.19
C GLU A 608 -7.84 -2.28 8.51
N PHE A 609 -8.63 -2.41 7.46
CA PHE A 609 -9.06 -1.34 6.57
C PHE A 609 -10.56 -1.01 6.70
N VAL A 610 -10.89 0.29 6.62
CA VAL A 610 -12.27 0.81 6.54
C VAL A 610 -12.42 1.99 5.56
N GLU A 611 -13.58 2.09 4.90
CA GLU A 611 -14.06 3.32 4.23
C GLU A 611 -15.13 3.96 5.12
N VAL A 612 -14.99 5.26 5.45
CA VAL A 612 -15.88 5.97 6.40
C VAL A 612 -16.14 7.41 5.96
N ASN A 613 -17.34 7.93 6.20
CA ASN A 613 -17.65 9.35 6.02
C ASN A 613 -17.49 10.08 7.36
N VAL A 614 -16.86 11.26 7.36
CA VAL A 614 -16.65 12.09 8.56
C VAL A 614 -17.26 13.49 8.39
N PRO A 615 -17.80 14.12 9.44
CA PRO A 615 -18.44 15.44 9.40
C PRO A 615 -17.42 16.60 9.45
N SER A 616 -16.40 16.52 8.60
CA SER A 616 -15.32 17.50 8.50
C SER A 616 -14.87 17.62 7.04
N LEU A 617 -14.31 18.78 6.67
CA LEU A 617 -13.59 18.98 5.40
C LEU A 617 -12.08 18.72 5.51
N ALA A 618 -11.56 18.56 6.73
CA ALA A 618 -10.17 18.23 7.01
C ALA A 618 -10.09 16.83 7.63
N PRO A 619 -9.25 15.91 7.11
CA PRO A 619 -9.04 14.60 7.70
C PRO A 619 -8.25 14.70 9.03
N PRO A 620 -8.35 13.68 9.90
CA PRO A 620 -7.39 13.51 10.98
C PRO A 620 -5.97 13.30 10.40
N ASN A 621 -4.98 13.94 11.01
CA ASN A 621 -3.56 13.68 10.77
C ASN A 621 -3.14 12.37 11.48
N ARG A 622 -1.89 11.92 11.26
CA ARG A 622 -1.39 10.68 11.88
C ARG A 622 -1.44 10.71 13.42
N GLU A 623 -1.20 11.84 14.09
CA GLU A 623 -1.26 11.95 15.56
C GLU A 623 -2.70 11.90 16.10
N GLU A 624 -3.60 12.67 15.49
CA GLU A 624 -5.05 12.67 15.77
C GLU A 624 -5.63 11.25 15.64
N LEU A 625 -5.34 10.55 14.52
CA LEU A 625 -5.78 9.16 14.33
C LEU A 625 -5.09 8.17 15.29
N ARG A 626 -3.79 8.30 15.55
CA ARG A 626 -3.06 7.43 16.50
C ARG A 626 -3.62 7.56 17.91
N LYS A 627 -3.99 8.77 18.35
CA LYS A 627 -4.68 9.02 19.61
C LYS A 627 -6.02 8.29 19.65
N LEU A 628 -6.84 8.42 18.61
CA LEU A 628 -8.14 7.75 18.51
C LEU A 628 -8.02 6.20 18.56
N CYS A 629 -7.13 5.62 17.74
CA CYS A 629 -6.84 4.18 17.74
C CYS A 629 -6.04 3.70 18.97
N ASN A 630 -5.62 4.62 19.86
CA ASN A 630 -5.07 4.27 21.17
C ASN A 630 -6.16 4.25 22.25
N GLU A 631 -7.18 5.12 22.16
CA GLU A 631 -8.34 5.15 23.04
C GLU A 631 -9.32 4.00 22.75
N HIS A 632 -9.61 3.75 21.47
CA HIS A 632 -10.53 2.70 21.01
C HIS A 632 -9.74 1.50 20.48
N LYS A 633 -10.16 0.28 20.84
CA LYS A 633 -9.39 -0.95 20.56
C LYS A 633 -9.99 -1.87 19.49
N THR A 634 -11.26 -1.69 19.14
CA THR A 634 -11.91 -2.47 18.08
C THR A 634 -12.22 -1.59 16.86
N ARG A 635 -12.36 -2.23 15.70
CA ARG A 635 -12.74 -1.61 14.42
C ARG A 635 -13.99 -0.74 14.56
N GLU A 636 -15.01 -1.26 15.24
CA GLU A 636 -16.34 -0.68 15.38
C GLU A 636 -16.29 0.63 16.17
N GLN A 637 -15.59 0.63 17.30
CA GLN A 637 -15.42 1.80 18.17
C GLN A 637 -14.70 2.95 17.45
N ILE A 638 -13.64 2.63 16.69
CA ILE A 638 -12.88 3.64 15.93
C ILE A 638 -13.76 4.21 14.79
N VAL A 639 -14.50 3.36 14.07
CA VAL A 639 -15.40 3.79 12.99
C VAL A 639 -16.53 4.68 13.53
N GLU A 640 -17.15 4.32 14.66
CA GLU A 640 -18.19 5.12 15.31
C GLU A 640 -17.66 6.50 15.72
N ALA A 641 -16.45 6.57 16.27
CA ALA A 641 -15.85 7.84 16.67
C ALA A 641 -15.47 8.73 15.48
N LEU A 642 -14.88 8.16 14.41
CA LEU A 642 -14.61 8.87 13.15
C LEU A 642 -15.92 9.40 12.52
N ALA A 643 -16.95 8.57 12.42
CA ALA A 643 -18.26 8.98 11.89
C ALA A 643 -18.94 10.08 12.73
N ALA A 644 -18.68 10.10 14.04
CA ALA A 644 -19.14 11.13 14.96
C ALA A 644 -18.24 12.40 14.99
N GLY A 645 -17.17 12.48 14.19
CA GLY A 645 -16.28 13.65 14.13
C GLY A 645 -15.32 13.77 15.33
N ARG A 646 -14.99 12.67 16.00
CA ARG A 646 -14.13 12.63 17.21
C ARG A 646 -12.75 12.07 16.87
N TRP A 647 -11.68 12.84 17.10
CA TRP A 647 -10.27 12.42 17.04
C TRP A 647 -9.38 13.33 17.90
#